data_AF-A0A4Z1SM03-F1
#
_entry.id   AF-A0A4Z1SM03-F1
#
_cell.length_a   1.000
_cell.length_b   1.000
_cell.length_c   1.000
_cell.angle_alpha   90.00
_cell.angle_beta   90.00
_cell.angle_gamma   90.00
#
_symmetry.space_group_name_H-M   'P 1'
#
loop_
_entity.id
_entity.type
_entity.pdbx_description
1 polymer ?
#
loop_
_entity_poly.entity_id
_entity_poly.type
_entity_poly.pdbx_seq_one_letter_code
_entity_poly.pdbx_strand_id
1 'polypeptide(L)'
;MVKGGGKARAAPAPAACSPAIANCGTNKCLKFGSTQVCTECDAGNVPINGNCASKDDSSVTAAGCTKADGSALDDTSQTCGKCGNAFVLFQGGCYAKDPATSLICATTSTDAGKCGTCKDGLIPNTAASATTDACDLCDSTCKTCSEKESETKCETCYEGYYFDSNTKTCTACPTNCATCTNANTCQTCKAGYLLGTGKCDACASGYLPDANNANCFSCSVENCVQASAANTCSKCGPAFFLSGSGTSATCGTCPTGCDQCDTDTNHQNCDTDKCSEGFFYTANSDTTKNYGTCTKCTVENCKTCSSTACTACKEGFGLVGDTAKTCTACSIKNCGICNDDVTKCTGCKAGFGPVKNGSAITACNQCSTGCESCLNLGLGLVCDVCSNSSQVPVDDECVDVNAKVCTKDPSSGSCASCLNGYMFYHGACLSPYKASSMGICSKDNQFLVGEALVCKECKAGFVPIDGTCTPIGDINKGTTRAAGDNVCMKADGTPIDAKATKCEACKDTNSNYFFNGGCYPTTLTSGTSVGSKLCQTADADGKCSQAAQNTPFPFDTNTGAFTLCPAGCGTCTSNNHALTCTGCSIGYYNSASGGTFNCTACPSGCTVCTKDACTTCWNGNSPDTNGKCPPPPSSSSSGLSGGAIAGIVIAVLLVLGGLGGFLGWWFGCRGK
;
A
#
# COMPACT_ATOMS: atom_id res chain seq x y z
N MET A 1 35.47 -15.96 -8.85
CA MET A 1 34.41 -17.00 -8.92
C MET A 1 33.36 -16.66 -7.87
N VAL A 2 32.35 -15.89 -8.26
CA VAL A 2 31.33 -15.33 -7.35
C VAL A 2 30.20 -16.36 -7.21
N LYS A 3 29.94 -16.84 -5.98
CA LYS A 3 28.74 -17.59 -5.64
C LYS A 3 27.65 -16.56 -5.29
N GLY A 4 26.64 -16.42 -6.15
CA GLY A 4 25.45 -15.62 -5.91
C GLY A 4 24.51 -16.31 -4.92
N GLY A 5 24.28 -15.71 -3.76
CA GLY A 5 23.21 -16.08 -2.85
C GLY A 5 21.93 -15.39 -3.29
N GLY A 6 21.02 -16.14 -3.92
CA GLY A 6 19.70 -15.65 -4.31
C GLY A 6 18.86 -15.29 -3.09
N LYS A 7 18.23 -14.10 -3.13
CA LYS A 7 17.17 -13.71 -2.21
C LYS A 7 15.98 -14.65 -2.41
N ALA A 8 15.57 -15.39 -1.37
CA ALA A 8 14.25 -16.01 -1.34
C ALA A 8 13.22 -14.89 -1.12
N ARG A 9 12.29 -14.71 -2.06
CA ARG A 9 11.16 -13.80 -1.96
C ARG A 9 10.12 -14.40 -1.01
N ALA A 10 9.39 -13.56 -0.30
CA ALA A 10 8.20 -13.99 0.43
C ALA A 10 7.16 -14.49 -0.57
N ALA A 11 6.59 -15.66 -0.30
CA ALA A 11 5.43 -16.17 -1.02
C ALA A 11 4.36 -15.05 -1.14
N PRO A 12 3.60 -14.98 -2.25
CA PRO A 12 2.51 -14.03 -2.36
C PRO A 12 1.63 -14.10 -1.11
N ALA A 13 1.42 -12.95 -0.45
CA ALA A 13 0.63 -12.87 0.77
C ALA A 13 -0.72 -13.55 0.52
N PRO A 14 -1.06 -14.60 1.27
CA PRO A 14 -2.24 -15.36 0.94
C PRO A 14 -3.47 -14.49 1.24
N ALA A 15 -4.38 -14.44 0.27
CA ALA A 15 -5.55 -13.57 0.28
C ALA A 15 -6.80 -14.39 0.61
N ALA A 16 -7.92 -13.72 0.88
CA ALA A 16 -9.21 -14.39 0.85
C ALA A 16 -9.49 -14.91 -0.57
N CYS A 17 -10.02 -16.13 -0.70
CA CYS A 17 -10.43 -16.66 -1.99
C CYS A 17 -11.55 -15.81 -2.60
N SER A 18 -11.47 -15.50 -3.90
CA SER A 18 -12.49 -14.75 -4.63
C SER A 18 -12.70 -15.41 -6.01
N PRO A 19 -13.74 -16.24 -6.17
CA PRO A 19 -14.78 -16.57 -5.19
C PRO A 19 -14.25 -17.37 -3.99
N ALA A 20 -14.94 -17.31 -2.85
CA ALA A 20 -14.55 -18.03 -1.65
C ALA A 20 -14.57 -19.55 -1.89
N ILE A 21 -13.50 -20.24 -1.47
CA ILE A 21 -13.42 -21.70 -1.50
C ILE A 21 -13.86 -22.20 -0.13
N ALA A 22 -14.88 -23.06 -0.10
CA ALA A 22 -15.41 -23.62 1.14
C ALA A 22 -14.33 -24.39 1.91
N ASN A 23 -14.32 -24.27 3.23
CA ASN A 23 -13.34 -24.90 4.14
C ASN A 23 -11.87 -24.56 3.84
N CYS A 24 -11.60 -23.49 3.08
CA CYS A 24 -10.25 -22.96 2.91
C CYS A 24 -9.92 -22.01 4.05
N GLY A 25 -8.75 -22.19 4.66
CA GLY A 25 -8.34 -21.37 5.79
C GLY A 25 -8.31 -19.88 5.45
N THR A 26 -8.48 -19.03 6.46
CA THR A 26 -8.39 -17.57 6.28
C THR A 26 -7.01 -17.21 5.74
N ASN A 27 -6.97 -16.46 4.63
CA ASN A 27 -5.72 -16.12 3.96
C ASN A 27 -4.90 -17.37 3.65
N LYS A 28 -5.50 -18.38 3.01
CA LYS A 28 -4.81 -19.57 2.48
C LYS A 28 -5.05 -19.77 0.99
N CYS A 29 -5.37 -18.68 0.29
CA CYS A 29 -5.56 -18.69 -1.15
C CYS A 29 -4.35 -18.12 -1.88
N LEU A 30 -3.81 -18.92 -2.79
CA LEU A 30 -2.71 -18.56 -3.67
C LEU A 30 -3.27 -18.21 -5.06
N LYS A 31 -2.87 -17.07 -5.61
CA LYS A 31 -3.24 -16.62 -6.96
C LYS A 31 -2.01 -16.47 -7.85
N PHE A 32 -2.07 -17.03 -9.05
CA PHE A 32 -1.08 -16.86 -10.11
C PHE A 32 -1.80 -16.79 -11.45
N GLY A 33 -1.52 -15.73 -12.23
CA GLY A 33 -2.29 -15.42 -13.43
C GLY A 33 -3.79 -15.30 -13.13
N SER A 34 -4.61 -16.03 -13.89
CA SER A 34 -6.07 -16.15 -13.67
C SER A 34 -6.46 -17.29 -12.72
N THR A 35 -5.49 -18.09 -12.25
CA THR A 35 -5.74 -19.29 -11.43
C THR A 35 -5.67 -18.93 -9.94
N GLN A 36 -6.58 -19.50 -9.17
CA GLN A 36 -6.58 -19.40 -7.71
C GLN A 36 -6.77 -20.78 -7.10
N VAL A 37 -6.01 -21.09 -6.06
CA VAL A 37 -6.03 -22.38 -5.36
C VAL A 37 -5.92 -22.18 -3.86
N CYS A 38 -6.61 -23.02 -3.08
CA CYS A 38 -6.40 -23.12 -1.65
C CYS A 38 -5.13 -23.94 -1.35
N THR A 39 -4.26 -23.42 -0.49
CA THR A 39 -3.00 -24.10 -0.09
C THR A 39 -3.10 -24.77 1.26
N GLU A 40 -4.12 -24.44 2.06
CA GLU A 40 -4.35 -25.04 3.38
C GLU A 40 -5.82 -24.92 3.76
N CYS A 41 -6.42 -26.06 4.08
CA CYS A 41 -7.83 -26.16 4.43
C CYS A 41 -8.03 -26.15 5.95
N ASP A 42 -9.28 -26.03 6.37
CA ASP A 42 -9.66 -26.23 7.77
C ASP A 42 -9.41 -27.68 8.19
N ALA A 43 -9.13 -27.89 9.48
CA ALA A 43 -8.78 -29.20 10.05
C ALA A 43 -9.76 -30.31 9.62
N GLY A 44 -9.20 -31.44 9.15
CA GLY A 44 -9.95 -32.58 8.61
C GLY A 44 -10.23 -32.50 7.10
N ASN A 45 -9.76 -31.45 6.42
CA ASN A 45 -9.85 -31.26 4.97
C ASN A 45 -8.46 -31.05 4.36
N VAL A 46 -8.32 -31.36 3.07
CA VAL A 46 -7.07 -31.17 2.32
C VAL A 46 -7.33 -30.62 0.91
N PRO A 47 -6.38 -29.88 0.31
CA PRO A 47 -6.58 -29.31 -1.02
C PRO A 47 -6.44 -30.35 -2.14
N ILE A 48 -7.49 -30.51 -2.94
CA ILE A 48 -7.54 -31.34 -4.15
C ILE A 48 -7.97 -30.47 -5.32
N ASN A 49 -7.12 -30.36 -6.35
CA ASN A 49 -7.33 -29.45 -7.49
C ASN A 49 -7.68 -28.00 -7.07
N GLY A 50 -7.07 -27.54 -5.97
CA GLY A 50 -7.24 -26.18 -5.44
C GLY A 50 -8.47 -25.96 -4.57
N ASN A 51 -9.36 -26.95 -4.42
CA ASN A 51 -10.52 -26.88 -3.53
C ASN A 51 -10.32 -27.77 -2.29
N CYS A 52 -10.95 -27.43 -1.17
CA CYS A 52 -10.86 -28.24 0.04
C CYS A 52 -11.87 -29.39 0.03
N ALA A 53 -11.36 -30.61 0.17
CA ALA A 53 -12.16 -31.83 0.30
C ALA A 53 -11.89 -32.49 1.65
N SER A 54 -12.92 -33.10 2.24
CA SER A 54 -12.77 -33.86 3.49
C SER A 54 -11.79 -35.01 3.30
N LYS A 55 -11.01 -35.35 4.34
CA LYS A 55 -10.04 -36.46 4.29
C LYS A 55 -10.66 -37.81 3.87
N ASP A 56 -11.97 -37.98 4.09
CA ASP A 56 -12.70 -39.21 3.78
C ASP A 56 -13.38 -39.16 2.39
N ASP A 57 -13.19 -38.08 1.62
CA ASP A 57 -13.77 -37.95 0.28
C ASP A 57 -13.09 -38.89 -0.73
N SER A 58 -13.89 -39.44 -1.63
CA SER A 58 -13.44 -40.23 -2.79
C SER A 58 -12.36 -39.52 -3.63
N SER A 59 -12.41 -38.19 -3.77
CA SER A 59 -11.43 -37.41 -4.51
C SER A 59 -10.05 -37.39 -3.83
N VAL A 60 -10.01 -37.40 -2.49
CA VAL A 60 -8.76 -37.45 -1.71
C VAL A 60 -8.09 -38.81 -1.87
N THR A 61 -8.89 -39.88 -1.84
CA THR A 61 -8.41 -41.25 -2.06
C THR A 61 -7.93 -41.43 -3.50
N ALA A 62 -8.68 -40.94 -4.50
CA ALA A 62 -8.29 -40.99 -5.91
C ALA A 62 -7.01 -40.18 -6.19
N ALA A 63 -6.82 -39.07 -5.48
CA ALA A 63 -5.59 -38.28 -5.54
C ALA A 63 -4.38 -38.96 -4.85
N GLY A 64 -4.61 -40.01 -4.06
CA GLY A 64 -3.58 -40.66 -3.25
C GLY A 64 -2.97 -39.72 -2.20
N CYS A 65 -3.76 -38.76 -1.71
CA CYS A 65 -3.29 -37.76 -0.75
C CYS A 65 -3.04 -38.39 0.62
N THR A 66 -1.80 -38.28 1.09
CA THR A 66 -1.33 -38.80 2.38
C THR A 66 -0.39 -37.80 3.04
N LYS A 67 0.03 -38.07 4.28
CA LYS A 67 1.11 -37.31 4.93
C LYS A 67 2.44 -37.57 4.20
N ALA A 68 3.44 -36.71 4.43
CA ALA A 68 4.73 -36.81 3.73
C ALA A 68 5.47 -38.14 3.97
N ASP A 69 5.27 -38.76 5.14
CA ASP A 69 5.80 -40.08 5.49
C ASP A 69 4.98 -41.26 4.88
N GLY A 70 3.89 -40.96 4.16
CA GLY A 70 2.98 -41.93 3.56
C GLY A 70 1.93 -42.49 4.52
N SER A 71 1.85 -42.00 5.76
CA SER A 71 0.78 -42.36 6.69
C SER A 71 -0.56 -41.71 6.30
N ALA A 72 -1.65 -42.29 6.80
CA ALA A 72 -2.99 -41.79 6.54
C ALA A 72 -3.23 -40.40 7.17
N LEU A 73 -4.11 -39.62 6.54
CA LEU A 73 -4.58 -38.34 7.08
C LEU A 73 -5.44 -38.57 8.33
N ASP A 74 -5.49 -37.57 9.19
CA ASP A 74 -6.29 -37.55 10.42
C ASP A 74 -7.11 -36.25 10.54
N ASP A 75 -7.90 -36.12 11.61
CA ASP A 75 -8.80 -34.98 11.82
C ASP A 75 -8.07 -33.64 12.03
N THR A 76 -6.75 -33.67 12.18
CA THR A 76 -5.91 -32.46 12.28
C THR A 76 -5.22 -32.09 10.97
N SER A 77 -5.36 -32.94 9.95
CA SER A 77 -4.70 -32.74 8.66
C SER A 77 -5.38 -31.60 7.90
N GLN A 78 -4.56 -30.72 7.32
CA GLN A 78 -5.00 -29.51 6.60
C GLN A 78 -4.42 -29.42 5.18
N THR A 79 -3.45 -30.30 4.87
CA THR A 79 -2.69 -30.35 3.61
C THR A 79 -2.35 -31.78 3.22
N CYS A 80 -2.09 -32.01 1.95
CA CYS A 80 -1.42 -33.19 1.42
C CYS A 80 0.10 -33.07 1.56
N GLY A 81 0.76 -34.10 2.07
CA GLY A 81 2.23 -34.21 2.09
C GLY A 81 2.78 -35.12 0.98
N LYS A 82 1.92 -35.92 0.36
CA LYS A 82 2.27 -36.82 -0.74
C LYS A 82 1.06 -37.11 -1.63
N CYS A 83 1.27 -37.19 -2.95
CA CYS A 83 0.22 -37.50 -3.93
C CYS A 83 0.49 -38.82 -4.68
N GLY A 84 -0.56 -39.42 -5.23
CA GLY A 84 -0.49 -40.60 -6.09
C GLY A 84 0.01 -40.29 -7.51
N ASN A 85 0.31 -41.33 -8.29
CA ASN A 85 0.99 -41.21 -9.59
C ASN A 85 0.25 -40.38 -10.67
N ALA A 86 -1.08 -40.30 -10.57
CA ALA A 86 -1.92 -39.50 -11.47
C ALA A 86 -1.99 -38.02 -11.09
N PHE A 87 -1.36 -37.63 -9.97
CA PHE A 87 -1.39 -36.30 -9.39
C PHE A 87 0.02 -35.79 -9.12
N VAL A 88 0.13 -34.48 -8.96
CA VAL A 88 1.35 -33.78 -8.55
C VAL A 88 1.09 -32.99 -7.28
N LEU A 89 2.12 -32.87 -6.44
CA LEU A 89 2.07 -32.00 -5.26
C LEU A 89 2.34 -30.55 -5.69
N PHE A 90 1.61 -29.60 -5.12
CA PHE A 90 1.91 -28.18 -5.23
C PHE A 90 1.35 -27.44 -4.02
N GLN A 91 2.20 -26.77 -3.23
CA GLN A 91 1.79 -25.92 -2.12
C GLN A 91 0.77 -26.60 -1.17
N GLY A 92 1.06 -27.86 -0.79
CA GLY A 92 0.24 -28.62 0.15
C GLY A 92 -1.03 -29.25 -0.43
N GLY A 93 -1.23 -29.20 -1.75
CA GLY A 93 -2.38 -29.82 -2.43
C GLY A 93 -2.00 -30.84 -3.50
N CYS A 94 -2.91 -31.76 -3.82
CA CYS A 94 -2.75 -32.70 -4.94
C CYS A 94 -3.55 -32.22 -6.17
N TYR A 95 -2.87 -32.09 -7.31
CA TYR A 95 -3.44 -31.60 -8.57
C TYR A 95 -3.33 -32.64 -9.66
N ALA A 96 -4.38 -32.77 -10.47
CA ALA A 96 -4.39 -33.70 -11.59
C ALA A 96 -3.18 -33.45 -12.49
N LYS A 97 -2.55 -34.51 -12.98
CA LYS A 97 -1.38 -34.40 -13.87
C LYS A 97 -1.76 -34.25 -15.34
N ASP A 98 -2.99 -34.64 -15.72
CA ASP A 98 -3.52 -34.48 -17.07
C ASP A 98 -3.70 -32.99 -17.42
N PRO A 99 -3.00 -32.44 -18.44
CA PRO A 99 -3.09 -31.04 -18.82
C PRO A 99 -4.50 -30.53 -19.14
N ALA A 100 -5.42 -31.42 -19.56
CA ALA A 100 -6.80 -31.06 -19.86
C ALA A 100 -7.57 -30.61 -18.61
N THR A 101 -7.20 -31.13 -17.43
CA THR A 101 -7.89 -30.86 -16.16
C THR A 101 -6.98 -30.24 -15.09
N SER A 102 -5.66 -30.24 -15.31
CA SER A 102 -4.68 -29.71 -14.37
C SER A 102 -4.73 -28.18 -14.30
N LEU A 103 -4.66 -27.65 -13.08
CA LEU A 103 -4.38 -26.23 -12.84
C LEU A 103 -2.87 -25.91 -12.86
N ILE A 104 -2.01 -26.93 -12.78
CA ILE A 104 -0.57 -26.80 -12.53
C ILE A 104 0.26 -27.24 -13.75
N CYS A 105 -0.02 -28.41 -14.31
CA CYS A 105 0.72 -28.96 -15.44
C CYS A 105 0.15 -28.47 -16.78
N ALA A 106 1.03 -28.01 -17.67
CA ALA A 106 0.71 -27.62 -19.05
C ALA A 106 0.96 -28.75 -20.06
N THR A 107 1.88 -29.68 -19.76
CA THR A 107 2.15 -30.88 -20.59
C THR A 107 2.34 -32.12 -19.74
N THR A 108 2.08 -33.28 -20.34
CA THR A 108 2.19 -34.59 -19.68
C THR A 108 3.64 -34.96 -19.38
N SER A 109 3.84 -35.79 -18.36
CA SER A 109 5.14 -36.42 -18.03
C SER A 109 4.91 -37.87 -17.63
N THR A 110 5.87 -38.75 -17.82
CA THR A 110 5.82 -40.14 -17.34
C THR A 110 6.40 -40.30 -15.93
N ASP A 111 7.12 -39.30 -15.43
CA ASP A 111 7.80 -39.35 -14.14
C ASP A 111 6.84 -39.07 -12.98
N ALA A 112 6.91 -39.87 -11.91
CA ALA A 112 6.04 -39.71 -10.74
C ALA A 112 6.23 -38.32 -10.08
N GLY A 113 5.12 -37.62 -9.83
CA GLY A 113 5.12 -36.32 -9.16
C GLY A 113 5.69 -35.15 -9.97
N LYS A 114 5.88 -35.29 -11.29
CA LYS A 114 6.40 -34.21 -12.16
C LYS A 114 5.41 -33.80 -13.25
N CYS A 115 5.40 -32.53 -13.62
CA CYS A 115 4.81 -32.04 -14.87
C CYS A 115 5.85 -32.12 -16.01
N GLY A 116 5.41 -32.19 -17.27
CA GLY A 116 6.32 -32.01 -18.41
C GLY A 116 6.76 -30.54 -18.53
N THR A 117 5.78 -29.65 -18.41
CA THR A 117 5.93 -28.20 -18.27
C THR A 117 4.81 -27.70 -17.34
N CYS A 118 5.00 -26.53 -16.73
CA CYS A 118 4.01 -25.91 -15.84
C CYS A 118 3.21 -24.83 -16.59
N LYS A 119 2.01 -24.51 -16.10
CA LYS A 119 1.16 -23.44 -16.64
C LYS A 119 1.75 -22.05 -16.35
N ASP A 120 1.19 -21.03 -17.01
CA ASP A 120 1.59 -19.63 -16.84
C ASP A 120 1.70 -19.24 -15.36
N GLY A 121 2.76 -18.52 -15.02
CA GLY A 121 3.09 -18.12 -13.65
C GLY A 121 3.85 -19.17 -12.85
N LEU A 122 4.21 -20.30 -13.47
CA LEU A 122 4.93 -21.39 -12.82
C LEU A 122 6.14 -21.85 -13.66
N ILE A 123 7.15 -22.40 -12.97
CA ILE A 123 8.34 -23.03 -13.57
C ILE A 123 8.50 -24.46 -13.04
N PRO A 124 8.94 -25.45 -13.85
CA PRO A 124 9.19 -26.79 -13.35
C PRO A 124 10.20 -26.83 -12.20
N ASN A 125 9.83 -27.50 -11.11
CA ASN A 125 10.75 -27.74 -10.00
C ASN A 125 11.65 -28.93 -10.35
N THR A 126 12.96 -28.72 -10.35
CA THR A 126 13.92 -29.78 -10.69
C THR A 126 14.01 -30.89 -9.64
N ALA A 127 13.59 -30.62 -8.40
CA ALA A 127 13.50 -31.56 -7.29
C ALA A 127 12.11 -32.21 -7.15
N ALA A 128 11.21 -31.98 -8.11
CA ALA A 128 9.85 -32.49 -8.11
C ALA A 128 9.78 -34.01 -7.88
N SER A 129 8.88 -34.43 -6.99
CA SER A 129 8.66 -35.83 -6.63
C SER A 129 7.22 -36.02 -6.12
N ALA A 130 6.86 -37.22 -5.67
CA ALA A 130 5.55 -37.42 -5.05
C ALA A 130 5.36 -36.63 -3.73
N THR A 131 6.45 -36.17 -3.09
CA THR A 131 6.47 -35.43 -1.82
C THR A 131 7.05 -34.02 -1.94
N THR A 132 7.37 -33.58 -3.17
CA THR A 132 7.98 -32.28 -3.44
C THR A 132 7.21 -31.62 -4.56
N ASP A 133 6.95 -30.33 -4.45
CA ASP A 133 6.17 -29.59 -5.44
C ASP A 133 6.67 -29.79 -6.87
N ALA A 134 5.74 -30.02 -7.80
CA ALA A 134 6.07 -30.25 -9.21
C ALA A 134 6.52 -28.98 -9.94
N CYS A 135 6.03 -27.83 -9.47
CA CYS A 135 6.29 -26.52 -10.05
C CYS A 135 6.56 -25.52 -8.92
N ASP A 136 7.42 -24.55 -9.18
CA ASP A 136 7.63 -23.38 -8.34
C ASP A 136 6.91 -22.15 -8.95
N LEU A 137 6.61 -21.15 -8.12
CA LEU A 137 5.99 -19.89 -8.57
C LEU A 137 7.01 -19.00 -9.28
N CYS A 138 6.56 -18.32 -10.33
CA CYS A 138 7.25 -17.13 -10.85
C CYS A 138 6.94 -15.90 -9.98
N ASP A 139 7.61 -14.76 -10.24
CA ASP A 139 7.14 -13.49 -9.70
C ASP A 139 5.67 -13.24 -10.13
N SER A 140 4.89 -12.58 -9.27
CA SER A 140 3.45 -12.35 -9.48
C SER A 140 3.10 -11.60 -10.76
N THR A 141 4.05 -10.85 -11.34
CA THR A 141 3.88 -10.09 -12.59
C THR A 141 4.31 -10.88 -13.83
N CYS A 142 4.92 -12.06 -13.63
CA CYS A 142 5.54 -12.86 -14.67
C CYS A 142 4.64 -13.98 -15.16
N LYS A 143 4.44 -14.00 -16.47
CA LYS A 143 3.79 -15.10 -17.17
C LYS A 143 4.73 -16.29 -17.34
N THR A 144 5.99 -16.03 -17.68
CA THR A 144 7.07 -17.04 -17.66
C THR A 144 8.32 -16.48 -16.98
N CYS A 145 9.10 -17.35 -16.35
CA CYS A 145 10.32 -16.99 -15.64
C CYS A 145 11.39 -18.07 -15.80
N SER A 146 12.66 -17.67 -15.66
CA SER A 146 13.84 -18.54 -15.70
C SER A 146 14.30 -19.01 -14.31
N GLU A 147 13.85 -18.32 -13.26
CA GLU A 147 14.12 -18.66 -11.87
C GLU A 147 12.86 -18.41 -11.03
N LYS A 148 12.62 -19.27 -10.03
CA LYS A 148 11.46 -19.14 -9.15
C LYS A 148 11.49 -17.86 -8.33
N GLU A 149 10.32 -17.25 -8.19
CA GLU A 149 10.01 -16.10 -7.34
C GLU A 149 11.00 -14.93 -7.49
N SER A 150 11.58 -14.78 -8.68
CA SER A 150 12.60 -13.76 -8.94
C SER A 150 12.08 -12.72 -9.92
N GLU A 151 11.98 -11.48 -9.43
CA GLU A 151 11.48 -10.33 -10.19
C GLU A 151 12.34 -10.03 -11.43
N THR A 152 13.66 -10.25 -11.33
CA THR A 152 14.66 -9.94 -12.38
C THR A 152 14.91 -11.10 -13.36
N LYS A 153 14.17 -12.20 -13.21
CA LYS A 153 14.30 -13.41 -14.01
C LYS A 153 13.03 -13.74 -14.77
N CYS A 154 12.18 -12.74 -14.90
CA CYS A 154 11.03 -12.76 -15.76
C CYS A 154 11.45 -12.86 -17.23
N GLU A 155 10.73 -13.64 -18.03
CA GLU A 155 10.96 -13.74 -19.47
C GLU A 155 9.79 -13.12 -20.25
N THR A 156 8.56 -13.30 -19.76
CA THR A 156 7.37 -12.69 -20.33
C THR A 156 6.42 -12.21 -19.24
N CYS A 157 5.66 -11.15 -19.53
CA CYS A 157 4.76 -10.49 -18.60
C CYS A 157 3.30 -10.89 -18.81
N TYR A 158 2.49 -10.80 -17.77
CA TYR A 158 1.03 -10.80 -17.91
C TYR A 158 0.53 -9.55 -18.65
N GLU A 159 -0.68 -9.61 -19.20
CA GLU A 159 -1.33 -8.42 -19.77
C GLU A 159 -1.45 -7.30 -18.73
N GLY A 160 -1.35 -6.05 -19.20
CA GLY A 160 -1.25 -4.88 -18.33
C GLY A 160 0.15 -4.62 -17.78
N TYR A 161 1.16 -5.41 -18.18
CA TYR A 161 2.57 -5.20 -17.85
C TYR A 161 3.45 -5.27 -19.11
N TYR A 162 4.56 -4.52 -19.14
CA TYR A 162 5.59 -4.62 -20.17
C TYR A 162 6.91 -5.12 -19.59
N PHE A 163 7.70 -5.79 -20.42
CA PHE A 163 9.02 -6.27 -20.04
C PHE A 163 10.04 -5.13 -20.13
N ASP A 164 10.53 -4.66 -18.98
CA ASP A 164 11.60 -3.66 -18.95
C ASP A 164 12.95 -4.37 -19.13
N SER A 165 13.54 -4.19 -20.31
CA SER A 165 14.80 -4.84 -20.67
C SER A 165 16.01 -4.38 -19.85
N ASN A 166 15.93 -3.23 -19.15
CA ASN A 166 16.98 -2.70 -18.31
C ASN A 166 16.99 -3.35 -16.93
N THR A 167 15.81 -3.47 -16.31
CA THR A 167 15.65 -4.09 -14.99
C THR A 167 15.42 -5.60 -15.05
N LYS A 168 15.08 -6.14 -16.24
CA LYS A 168 14.64 -7.52 -16.47
C LYS A 168 13.39 -7.88 -15.66
N THR A 169 12.53 -6.90 -15.39
CA THR A 169 11.30 -7.05 -14.61
C THR A 169 10.06 -6.71 -15.45
N CYS A 170 8.89 -7.18 -15.02
CA CYS A 170 7.61 -6.78 -15.61
C CYS A 170 7.04 -5.58 -14.87
N THR A 171 6.90 -4.46 -15.57
CA THR A 171 6.43 -3.20 -15.00
C THR A 171 5.02 -2.92 -15.49
N ALA A 172 4.16 -2.42 -14.60
CA ALA A 172 2.77 -2.13 -14.94
C ALA A 172 2.68 -1.08 -16.06
N CYS A 173 1.71 -1.27 -16.94
CA CYS A 173 1.43 -0.32 -17.99
C CYS A 173 0.90 1.02 -17.43
N PRO A 174 1.07 2.12 -18.18
CA PRO A 174 0.56 3.44 -17.81
C PRO A 174 -0.96 3.41 -17.50
N THR A 175 -1.44 4.39 -16.74
CA THR A 175 -2.87 4.49 -16.39
C THR A 175 -3.75 4.44 -17.65
N ASN A 176 -4.86 3.71 -17.55
CA ASN A 176 -5.80 3.47 -18.65
C ASN A 176 -5.23 2.73 -19.87
N CYS A 177 -4.02 2.16 -19.76
CA CYS A 177 -3.41 1.36 -20.81
C CYS A 177 -3.65 -0.14 -20.60
N ALA A 178 -4.04 -0.86 -21.66
CA ALA A 178 -4.23 -2.30 -21.67
C ALA A 178 -2.94 -3.05 -22.07
N THR A 179 -2.24 -2.58 -23.10
CA THR A 179 -0.91 -3.10 -23.48
C THR A 179 0.05 -1.95 -23.77
N CYS A 180 1.31 -2.08 -23.38
CA CYS A 180 2.32 -1.02 -23.49
C CYS A 180 3.69 -1.61 -23.85
N THR A 181 4.59 -0.77 -24.39
CA THR A 181 5.99 -1.15 -24.66
C THR A 181 6.94 -0.60 -23.60
N ASN A 182 6.57 0.47 -22.92
CA ASN A 182 7.29 1.03 -21.78
C ASN A 182 6.38 1.91 -20.92
N ALA A 183 6.91 2.44 -19.82
CA ALA A 183 6.21 3.31 -18.87
C ALA A 183 5.63 4.61 -19.46
N ASN A 184 5.98 4.97 -20.69
CA ASN A 184 5.50 6.17 -21.37
C ASN A 184 4.82 5.89 -22.72
N THR A 185 4.77 4.64 -23.15
CA THR A 185 4.26 4.28 -24.47
C THR A 185 3.24 3.16 -24.35
N CYS A 186 1.99 3.58 -24.22
CA CYS A 186 0.86 2.71 -24.39
C CYS A 186 0.70 2.30 -25.86
N GLN A 187 0.32 1.06 -26.10
CA GLN A 187 0.02 0.49 -27.43
C GLN A 187 -1.47 0.30 -27.65
N THR A 188 -2.22 -0.05 -26.59
CA THR A 188 -3.68 -0.13 -26.63
C THR A 188 -4.26 0.36 -25.31
N CYS A 189 -5.37 1.11 -25.37
CA CYS A 189 -6.02 1.63 -24.18
C CYS A 189 -7.11 0.69 -23.65
N LYS A 190 -7.38 0.77 -22.34
CA LYS A 190 -8.55 0.15 -21.72
C LYS A 190 -9.83 0.76 -22.30
N ALA A 191 -10.93 0.01 -22.27
CA ALA A 191 -12.21 0.44 -22.83
C ALA A 191 -12.60 1.84 -22.32
N GLY A 192 -12.93 2.74 -23.25
CA GLY A 192 -13.34 4.12 -22.95
C GLY A 192 -12.24 5.19 -23.05
N TYR A 193 -10.98 4.84 -23.34
CA TYR A 193 -9.85 5.79 -23.42
C TYR A 193 -9.16 5.78 -24.78
N LEU A 194 -8.70 6.94 -25.26
CA LEU A 194 -8.05 7.11 -26.56
C LEU A 194 -6.54 7.01 -26.47
N LEU A 195 -5.91 6.30 -27.42
CA LEU A 195 -4.46 6.30 -27.54
C LEU A 195 -4.00 7.58 -28.22
N GLY A 196 -3.57 8.56 -27.43
CA GLY A 196 -2.88 9.76 -27.88
C GLY A 196 -1.41 9.48 -28.25
N THR A 197 -0.51 10.44 -28.00
CA THR A 197 0.94 10.25 -28.22
C THR A 197 1.55 9.35 -27.12
N GLY A 198 1.20 8.07 -27.11
CA GLY A 198 1.69 7.07 -26.14
C GLY A 198 0.99 7.08 -24.78
N LYS A 199 -0.09 7.86 -24.61
CA LYS A 199 -0.90 7.94 -23.38
C LYS A 199 -2.38 7.77 -23.69
N CYS A 200 -3.13 7.28 -22.69
CA CYS A 200 -4.56 7.03 -22.82
C CYS A 200 -5.38 8.18 -22.22
N ASP A 201 -5.91 9.06 -23.06
CA ASP A 201 -6.65 10.27 -22.66
C ASP A 201 -8.17 10.09 -22.86
N ALA A 202 -8.99 10.82 -22.09
CA ALA A 202 -10.44 10.86 -22.27
C ALA A 202 -10.86 11.94 -23.28
N CYS A 203 -11.96 11.72 -24.01
CA CYS A 203 -12.54 12.76 -24.87
C CYS A 203 -13.09 13.94 -24.05
N ALA A 204 -13.03 15.15 -24.63
CA ALA A 204 -13.66 16.33 -24.06
C ALA A 204 -15.19 16.13 -23.89
N SER A 205 -15.79 16.80 -22.90
CA SER A 205 -17.23 16.70 -22.64
C SER A 205 -18.07 16.96 -23.90
N GLY A 206 -19.01 16.05 -24.22
CA GLY A 206 -19.83 16.09 -25.44
C GLY A 206 -19.23 15.36 -26.66
N TYR A 207 -18.03 14.77 -26.52
CA TYR A 207 -17.39 13.97 -27.56
C TYR A 207 -17.15 12.53 -27.07
N LEU A 208 -17.30 11.56 -27.98
CA LEU A 208 -17.12 10.14 -27.72
C LEU A 208 -15.98 9.55 -28.58
N PRO A 209 -15.23 8.58 -28.06
CA PRO A 209 -14.14 7.93 -28.79
C PRO A 209 -14.66 7.01 -29.91
N ASP A 210 -13.88 6.80 -30.96
CA ASP A 210 -14.16 5.77 -31.98
C ASP A 210 -13.75 4.36 -31.55
N ALA A 211 -14.09 3.36 -32.37
CA ALA A 211 -13.84 1.95 -32.07
C ALA A 211 -12.34 1.59 -31.98
N ASN A 212 -11.48 2.37 -32.64
CA ASN A 212 -10.03 2.20 -32.62
C ASN A 212 -9.36 3.07 -31.56
N ASN A 213 -10.16 3.80 -30.79
CA ASN A 213 -9.68 4.70 -29.78
C ASN A 213 -8.66 5.73 -30.33
N ALA A 214 -8.86 6.19 -31.57
CA ALA A 214 -7.98 7.11 -32.29
C ALA A 214 -8.57 8.53 -32.45
N ASN A 215 -9.90 8.65 -32.56
CA ASN A 215 -10.56 9.93 -32.80
C ASN A 215 -11.70 10.18 -31.80
N CYS A 216 -11.98 11.46 -31.50
CA CYS A 216 -13.17 11.89 -30.79
C CYS A 216 -14.20 12.47 -31.77
N PHE A 217 -15.45 12.03 -31.70
CA PHE A 217 -16.55 12.59 -32.47
C PHE A 217 -17.61 13.18 -31.55
N SER A 218 -18.15 14.35 -31.91
CA SER A 218 -19.30 14.92 -31.21
C SER A 218 -20.48 13.95 -31.36
N CYS A 219 -21.12 13.56 -30.27
CA CYS A 219 -22.26 12.65 -30.33
C CYS A 219 -23.31 13.05 -29.30
N SER A 220 -24.52 13.33 -29.79
CA SER A 220 -25.68 13.65 -28.96
C SER A 220 -26.65 12.47 -28.81
N VAL A 221 -26.28 11.27 -29.27
CA VAL A 221 -27.09 10.06 -29.09
C VAL A 221 -27.05 9.66 -27.62
N GLU A 222 -28.22 9.66 -27.00
CA GLU A 222 -28.38 9.30 -25.60
C GLU A 222 -27.88 7.86 -25.33
N ASN A 223 -27.18 7.65 -24.22
CA ASN A 223 -26.59 6.37 -23.81
C ASN A 223 -25.52 5.80 -24.77
N CYS A 224 -24.99 6.62 -25.68
CA CYS A 224 -23.87 6.24 -26.53
C CYS A 224 -22.52 6.41 -25.80
N VAL A 225 -21.58 5.47 -25.98
CA VAL A 225 -20.24 5.50 -25.38
C VAL A 225 -19.10 5.47 -26.40
N GLN A 226 -19.38 5.12 -27.66
CA GLN A 226 -18.44 5.27 -28.77
C GLN A 226 -19.15 5.79 -30.01
N ALA A 227 -18.47 6.60 -30.81
CA ALA A 227 -19.00 7.15 -32.06
C ALA A 227 -18.03 6.89 -33.23
N SER A 228 -18.55 6.53 -34.41
CA SER A 228 -17.71 6.29 -35.61
C SER A 228 -17.61 7.50 -36.53
N ALA A 229 -18.46 8.50 -36.34
CA ALA A 229 -18.43 9.81 -36.99
C ALA A 229 -19.24 10.81 -36.15
N ALA A 230 -19.25 12.09 -36.54
CA ALA A 230 -20.11 13.09 -35.90
C ALA A 230 -21.58 12.61 -35.87
N ASN A 231 -22.17 12.57 -34.67
CA ASN A 231 -23.51 12.08 -34.37
C ASN A 231 -23.83 10.67 -34.88
N THR A 232 -22.83 9.81 -35.05
CA THR A 232 -23.01 8.41 -35.45
C THR A 232 -22.54 7.52 -34.32
N CYS A 233 -23.48 6.98 -33.54
CA CYS A 233 -23.15 6.05 -32.46
C CYS A 233 -22.64 4.71 -33.02
N SER A 234 -21.55 4.21 -32.48
CA SER A 234 -20.96 2.91 -32.85
C SER A 234 -20.97 1.91 -31.71
N LYS A 235 -21.14 2.37 -30.46
CA LYS A 235 -21.33 1.49 -29.29
C LYS A 235 -22.14 2.19 -28.22
N CYS A 236 -23.08 1.47 -27.64
CA CYS A 236 -23.91 1.94 -26.54
C CYS A 236 -23.33 1.53 -25.19
N GLY A 237 -23.69 2.28 -24.14
CA GLY A 237 -23.30 2.00 -22.77
C GLY A 237 -23.96 0.75 -22.20
N PRO A 238 -23.62 0.38 -20.96
CA PRO A 238 -24.23 -0.76 -20.28
C PRO A 238 -25.76 -0.67 -20.28
N ALA A 239 -26.42 -1.82 -20.45
CA ALA A 239 -27.87 -2.00 -20.59
C ALA A 239 -28.49 -1.48 -21.91
N PHE A 240 -27.66 -1.11 -22.89
CA PHE A 240 -28.14 -0.66 -24.20
C PHE A 240 -27.43 -1.40 -25.36
N PHE A 241 -28.17 -1.64 -26.43
CA PHE A 241 -27.66 -2.18 -27.70
C PHE A 241 -27.76 -1.15 -28.83
N LEU A 242 -26.91 -1.31 -29.85
CA LEU A 242 -26.94 -0.43 -31.01
C LEU A 242 -28.07 -0.84 -31.95
N SER A 243 -29.01 0.08 -32.22
CA SER A 243 -30.14 -0.12 -33.12
C SER A 243 -30.06 0.85 -34.29
N GLY A 244 -30.17 0.33 -35.52
CA GLY A 244 -29.98 1.10 -36.75
C GLY A 244 -28.50 1.21 -37.17
N SER A 245 -28.22 2.04 -38.17
CA SER A 245 -26.86 2.24 -38.71
C SER A 245 -26.65 3.69 -39.19
N GLY A 246 -25.38 4.10 -39.28
CA GLY A 246 -25.01 5.46 -39.67
C GLY A 246 -25.58 6.53 -38.72
N THR A 247 -25.92 7.71 -39.24
CA THR A 247 -26.48 8.83 -38.44
C THR A 247 -27.86 8.53 -37.84
N SER A 248 -28.48 7.41 -38.19
CA SER A 248 -29.75 6.94 -37.60
C SER A 248 -29.52 5.93 -36.46
N ALA A 249 -28.26 5.62 -36.12
CA ALA A 249 -27.94 4.69 -35.04
C ALA A 249 -28.32 5.27 -33.69
N THR A 250 -29.15 4.53 -32.96
CA THR A 250 -29.65 4.88 -31.62
C THR A 250 -29.34 3.75 -30.64
N CYS A 251 -29.35 4.05 -29.35
CA CYS A 251 -29.16 3.06 -28.31
C CYS A 251 -30.52 2.55 -27.81
N GLY A 252 -30.87 1.33 -28.21
CA GLY A 252 -32.06 0.61 -27.73
C GLY A 252 -31.79 -0.02 -26.36
N THR A 253 -32.82 -0.19 -25.54
CA THR A 253 -32.70 -0.77 -24.20
C THR A 253 -32.62 -2.29 -24.26
N CYS A 254 -31.65 -2.89 -23.59
CA CYS A 254 -31.62 -4.33 -23.36
C CYS A 254 -32.77 -4.78 -22.42
N PRO A 255 -33.06 -6.09 -22.37
CA PRO A 255 -33.99 -6.66 -21.40
C PRO A 255 -33.58 -6.32 -19.96
N THR A 256 -34.56 -6.27 -19.07
CA THR A 256 -34.33 -5.86 -17.67
C THR A 256 -33.27 -6.75 -17.01
N GLY A 257 -32.24 -6.11 -16.45
CA GLY A 257 -31.17 -6.81 -15.74
C GLY A 257 -30.01 -7.29 -16.61
N CYS A 258 -30.00 -7.01 -17.92
CA CYS A 258 -28.82 -7.22 -18.76
C CYS A 258 -27.96 -5.94 -18.83
N ASP A 259 -26.65 -6.06 -18.63
CA ASP A 259 -25.68 -5.03 -19.01
C ASP A 259 -25.33 -5.10 -20.50
N GLN A 260 -25.45 -6.29 -21.11
CA GLN A 260 -25.31 -6.50 -22.56
C GLN A 260 -26.31 -7.57 -23.01
N CYS A 261 -26.88 -7.39 -24.21
CA CYS A 261 -27.88 -8.29 -24.77
C CYS A 261 -27.43 -8.90 -26.11
N ASP A 262 -27.97 -10.09 -26.40
CA ASP A 262 -27.64 -10.97 -27.52
C ASP A 262 -27.83 -10.28 -28.88
N THR A 263 -26.91 -10.55 -29.81
CA THR A 263 -26.95 -10.02 -31.18
C THR A 263 -27.79 -10.87 -32.13
N ASP A 264 -28.13 -12.12 -31.78
CA ASP A 264 -28.66 -13.11 -32.72
C ASP A 264 -30.20 -13.20 -32.75
N THR A 265 -30.90 -12.68 -31.73
CA THR A 265 -32.37 -12.85 -31.58
C THR A 265 -33.14 -11.56 -31.26
N ASN A 266 -32.86 -10.48 -31.99
CA ASN A 266 -33.49 -9.17 -31.80
C ASN A 266 -33.24 -8.56 -30.39
N HIS A 267 -32.11 -8.85 -29.76
CA HIS A 267 -31.71 -8.27 -28.46
C HIS A 267 -32.68 -8.58 -27.30
N GLN A 268 -33.33 -9.75 -27.32
CA GLN A 268 -34.30 -10.14 -26.28
C GLN A 268 -33.70 -10.94 -25.11
N ASN A 269 -32.43 -11.35 -25.21
CA ASN A 269 -31.74 -12.16 -24.20
C ASN A 269 -30.44 -11.45 -23.74
N CYS A 270 -29.89 -11.83 -22.59
CA CYS A 270 -28.63 -11.28 -22.09
C CYS A 270 -27.44 -12.10 -22.57
N ASP A 271 -26.31 -11.44 -22.83
CA ASP A 271 -25.05 -12.13 -23.14
C ASP A 271 -24.51 -12.87 -21.90
N THR A 272 -23.65 -13.86 -22.12
CA THR A 272 -23.16 -14.75 -21.05
C THR A 272 -22.47 -13.96 -19.93
N ASP A 273 -22.96 -14.16 -18.70
CA ASP A 273 -22.48 -13.49 -17.48
C ASP A 273 -22.48 -11.95 -17.56
N LYS A 274 -23.31 -11.33 -18.41
CA LYS A 274 -23.48 -9.87 -18.53
C LYS A 274 -24.76 -9.36 -17.87
N CYS A 275 -25.01 -9.79 -16.64
CA CYS A 275 -26.13 -9.28 -15.85
C CYS A 275 -25.74 -8.03 -15.05
N SER A 276 -26.68 -7.08 -14.96
CA SER A 276 -26.57 -5.90 -14.11
C SER A 276 -26.47 -6.26 -12.63
N GLU A 277 -25.95 -5.33 -11.83
CA GLU A 277 -25.87 -5.50 -10.37
C GLU A 277 -27.25 -5.84 -9.76
N GLY A 278 -27.28 -6.87 -8.92
CA GLY A 278 -28.51 -7.39 -8.30
C GLY A 278 -29.30 -8.37 -9.17
N PHE A 279 -28.69 -8.91 -10.23
CA PHE A 279 -29.24 -9.98 -11.06
C PHE A 279 -28.25 -11.16 -11.17
N PHE A 280 -28.78 -12.37 -11.42
CA PHE A 280 -27.97 -13.55 -11.69
C PHE A 280 -28.27 -14.12 -13.09
N TYR A 281 -27.24 -14.64 -13.73
CA TYR A 281 -27.31 -15.22 -15.07
C TYR A 281 -27.84 -16.65 -15.03
N THR A 282 -28.76 -16.96 -15.93
CA THR A 282 -29.23 -18.33 -16.21
C THR A 282 -29.01 -18.63 -17.69
N ALA A 283 -28.14 -19.59 -17.98
CA ALA A 283 -27.79 -19.98 -19.33
C ALA A 283 -28.99 -20.59 -20.10
N ASN A 284 -28.97 -20.51 -21.43
CA ASN A 284 -29.94 -21.19 -22.27
C ASN A 284 -29.87 -22.72 -22.08
N SER A 285 -31.02 -23.40 -22.17
CA SER A 285 -31.07 -24.87 -22.16
C SER A 285 -30.37 -25.51 -23.36
N ASP A 286 -30.24 -24.77 -24.46
CA ASP A 286 -29.48 -25.16 -25.64
C ASP A 286 -28.03 -24.66 -25.51
N THR A 287 -27.11 -25.59 -25.28
CA THR A 287 -25.68 -25.31 -25.05
C THR A 287 -24.94 -24.79 -26.29
N THR A 288 -25.59 -24.74 -27.45
CA THR A 288 -25.04 -24.13 -28.66
C THR A 288 -25.23 -22.61 -28.69
N LYS A 289 -25.98 -22.05 -27.73
CA LYS A 289 -26.31 -20.63 -27.64
C LYS A 289 -25.52 -19.95 -26.51
N ASN A 290 -24.89 -18.83 -26.82
CA ASN A 290 -24.05 -18.07 -25.89
C ASN A 290 -24.80 -16.95 -25.14
N TYR A 291 -26.12 -17.07 -25.01
CA TYR A 291 -26.96 -16.08 -24.34
C TYR A 291 -27.90 -16.74 -23.35
N GLY A 292 -28.48 -15.96 -22.44
CA GLY A 292 -29.32 -16.44 -21.36
C GLY A 292 -30.24 -15.36 -20.80
N THR A 293 -30.71 -15.54 -19.58
CA THR A 293 -31.63 -14.60 -18.91
C THR A 293 -31.05 -14.13 -17.59
N CYS A 294 -31.27 -12.87 -17.26
CA CYS A 294 -30.88 -12.29 -15.97
C CYS A 294 -32.11 -12.19 -15.07
N THR A 295 -32.06 -12.86 -13.93
CA THR A 295 -33.15 -12.86 -12.95
C THR A 295 -32.75 -12.03 -11.73
N LYS A 296 -33.65 -11.18 -11.26
CA LYS A 296 -33.39 -10.29 -10.12
C LYS A 296 -33.15 -11.10 -8.85
N CYS A 297 -32.13 -10.75 -8.09
CA CYS A 297 -31.91 -11.28 -6.75
C CYS A 297 -33.12 -10.97 -5.86
N THR A 298 -33.62 -11.97 -5.15
CA THR A 298 -34.75 -11.83 -4.22
C THR A 298 -34.35 -11.20 -2.89
N VAL A 299 -33.07 -11.32 -2.50
CA VAL A 299 -32.53 -10.73 -1.28
C VAL A 299 -32.34 -9.23 -1.48
N GLU A 300 -32.99 -8.43 -0.64
CA GLU A 300 -32.84 -6.97 -0.64
C GLU A 300 -31.38 -6.58 -0.36
N ASN A 301 -30.90 -5.51 -0.99
CA ASN A 301 -29.52 -5.01 -0.86
C ASN A 301 -28.43 -6.03 -1.28
N CYS A 302 -28.80 -7.05 -2.04
CA CYS A 302 -27.86 -7.98 -2.65
C CYS A 302 -27.23 -7.39 -3.91
N LYS A 303 -25.90 -7.52 -4.02
CA LYS A 303 -25.09 -7.12 -5.18
C LYS A 303 -24.99 -8.25 -6.21
N THR A 304 -24.69 -9.47 -5.76
CA THR A 304 -24.58 -10.67 -6.61
C THR A 304 -25.25 -11.86 -5.93
N CYS A 305 -25.89 -12.74 -6.70
CA CYS A 305 -26.54 -13.95 -6.19
C CYS A 305 -26.38 -15.12 -7.17
N SER A 306 -26.58 -16.36 -6.71
CA SER A 306 -26.49 -17.57 -7.57
C SER A 306 -27.85 -18.17 -7.93
N SER A 307 -28.92 -17.71 -7.28
CA SER A 307 -30.33 -18.00 -7.59
C SER A 307 -31.23 -17.20 -6.62
N THR A 308 -31.35 -17.69 -5.39
CA THR A 308 -32.06 -17.03 -4.27
C THR A 308 -31.13 -16.65 -3.13
N ALA A 309 -29.92 -17.22 -3.08
CA ALA A 309 -28.92 -16.89 -2.07
C ALA A 309 -28.03 -15.73 -2.51
N CYS A 310 -27.90 -14.72 -1.67
CA CYS A 310 -26.98 -13.63 -1.90
C CYS A 310 -25.53 -14.08 -1.66
N THR A 311 -24.63 -13.70 -2.55
CA THR A 311 -23.19 -14.01 -2.49
C THR A 311 -22.35 -12.80 -2.14
N ALA A 312 -22.83 -11.59 -2.42
CA ALA A 312 -22.23 -10.33 -1.97
C ALA A 312 -23.30 -9.25 -1.77
N CYS A 313 -23.14 -8.42 -0.74
CA CYS A 313 -24.04 -7.32 -0.45
C CYS A 313 -23.57 -6.00 -1.07
N LYS A 314 -24.51 -5.06 -1.21
CA LYS A 314 -24.21 -3.68 -1.60
C LYS A 314 -23.40 -2.97 -0.51
N GLU A 315 -22.75 -1.87 -0.89
CA GLU A 315 -21.94 -1.06 0.05
C GLU A 315 -22.77 -0.60 1.27
N GLY A 316 -22.24 -0.85 2.46
CA GLY A 316 -22.89 -0.57 3.74
C GLY A 316 -23.68 -1.73 4.33
N PHE A 317 -23.62 -2.92 3.73
CA PHE A 317 -24.31 -4.12 4.19
C PHE A 317 -23.35 -5.30 4.37
N GLY A 318 -23.66 -6.14 5.35
CA GLY A 318 -22.99 -7.40 5.65
C GLY A 318 -23.88 -8.59 5.34
N LEU A 319 -23.27 -9.70 4.94
CA LEU A 319 -23.94 -10.95 4.58
C LEU A 319 -24.10 -11.83 5.83
N VAL A 320 -25.29 -11.82 6.44
CA VAL A 320 -25.57 -12.46 7.74
C VAL A 320 -26.49 -13.68 7.57
N GLY A 321 -26.18 -14.75 8.31
CA GLY A 321 -27.01 -15.95 8.46
C GLY A 321 -26.57 -17.14 7.60
N ASP A 322 -26.64 -18.34 8.17
CA ASP A 322 -26.01 -19.55 7.62
C ASP A 322 -26.77 -20.17 6.43
N THR A 323 -28.11 -20.08 6.41
CA THR A 323 -28.95 -20.83 5.45
C THR A 323 -29.60 -19.96 4.38
N ALA A 324 -29.81 -18.66 4.63
CA ALA A 324 -30.47 -17.74 3.69
C ALA A 324 -29.64 -16.50 3.30
N LYS A 325 -28.43 -16.33 3.87
CA LYS A 325 -27.45 -15.25 3.59
C LYS A 325 -28.10 -13.93 3.20
N THR A 326 -28.55 -13.16 4.20
CA THR A 326 -29.27 -11.89 4.03
C THR A 326 -28.34 -10.69 4.15
N CYS A 327 -28.62 -9.60 3.43
CA CYS A 327 -27.83 -8.37 3.52
C CYS A 327 -28.40 -7.43 4.58
N THR A 328 -27.70 -7.33 5.70
CA THR A 328 -28.08 -6.49 6.85
C THR A 328 -27.18 -5.27 6.92
N ALA A 329 -27.75 -4.10 7.20
CA ALA A 329 -26.99 -2.86 7.28
C ALA A 329 -25.92 -2.95 8.38
N CYS A 330 -24.73 -2.42 8.10
CA CYS A 330 -23.67 -2.35 9.09
C CYS A 330 -24.07 -1.39 10.22
N SER A 331 -23.83 -1.81 11.46
CA SER A 331 -24.13 -1.03 12.67
C SER A 331 -23.25 0.21 12.80
N ILE A 332 -22.03 0.17 12.26
CA ILE A 332 -21.12 1.31 12.24
C ILE A 332 -21.51 2.24 11.08
N LYS A 333 -21.92 3.46 11.42
CA LYS A 333 -22.29 4.48 10.43
C LYS A 333 -21.14 4.74 9.46
N ASN A 334 -21.46 4.84 8.16
CA ASN A 334 -20.50 5.00 7.05
C ASN A 334 -19.49 3.86 6.90
N CYS A 335 -19.75 2.71 7.49
CA CYS A 335 -19.01 1.50 7.14
C CYS A 335 -19.38 1.09 5.71
N GLY A 336 -18.38 0.73 4.91
CA GLY A 336 -18.54 0.23 3.55
C GLY A 336 -18.80 -1.27 3.52
N ILE A 337 -18.14 -2.04 4.40
CA ILE A 337 -18.27 -3.50 4.46
C ILE A 337 -18.14 -3.99 5.91
N CYS A 338 -19.07 -4.85 6.35
CA CYS A 338 -19.06 -5.49 7.67
C CYS A 338 -19.08 -7.03 7.62
N ASN A 339 -18.96 -7.64 6.43
CA ASN A 339 -18.94 -9.09 6.25
C ASN A 339 -20.10 -9.79 6.97
N ASP A 340 -19.84 -10.82 7.77
CA ASP A 340 -20.83 -11.64 8.49
C ASP A 340 -21.20 -11.09 9.88
N ASP A 341 -20.44 -10.11 10.38
CA ASP A 341 -20.68 -9.46 11.67
C ASP A 341 -20.95 -7.97 11.46
N VAL A 342 -22.23 -7.60 11.43
CA VAL A 342 -22.68 -6.21 11.23
C VAL A 342 -22.15 -5.22 12.26
N THR A 343 -21.63 -5.70 13.40
CA THR A 343 -21.03 -4.84 14.42
C THR A 343 -19.56 -4.50 14.14
N LYS A 344 -18.91 -5.23 13.23
CA LYS A 344 -17.52 -5.01 12.83
C LYS A 344 -17.48 -4.29 11.50
N CYS A 345 -16.60 -3.30 11.38
CA CYS A 345 -16.32 -2.67 10.10
C CYS A 345 -14.93 -3.07 9.61
N THR A 346 -14.82 -3.46 8.34
CA THR A 346 -13.54 -3.82 7.72
C THR A 346 -12.99 -2.70 6.84
N GLY A 347 -13.86 -1.80 6.38
CA GLY A 347 -13.49 -0.61 5.62
C GLY A 347 -14.61 0.41 5.61
N CYS A 348 -14.25 1.69 5.60
CA CYS A 348 -15.20 2.78 5.51
C CYS A 348 -15.62 3.04 4.05
N LYS A 349 -16.78 3.68 3.86
CA LYS A 349 -17.22 4.14 2.53
C LYS A 349 -16.24 5.18 1.98
N ALA A 350 -16.22 5.36 0.66
CA ALA A 350 -15.40 6.40 0.02
C ALA A 350 -15.68 7.79 0.64
N GLY A 351 -14.61 8.58 0.89
CA GLY A 351 -14.68 9.87 1.58
C GLY A 351 -14.83 9.78 3.11
N PHE A 352 -14.77 8.57 3.71
CA PHE A 352 -14.73 8.35 5.15
C PHE A 352 -13.49 7.55 5.54
N GLY A 353 -12.83 7.98 6.62
CA GLY A 353 -11.65 7.32 7.17
C GLY A 353 -11.93 6.56 8.46
N PRO A 354 -11.22 5.45 8.70
CA PRO A 354 -11.43 4.64 9.89
C PRO A 354 -10.85 5.31 11.13
N VAL A 355 -11.66 5.37 12.18
CA VAL A 355 -11.22 5.62 13.56
C VAL A 355 -10.98 4.27 14.20
N LYS A 356 -9.72 4.00 14.56
CA LYS A 356 -9.32 2.72 15.12
C LYS A 356 -9.11 2.78 16.62
N ASN A 357 -9.46 1.70 17.31
CA ASN A 357 -8.98 1.39 18.65
C ASN A 357 -8.26 0.04 18.59
N GLY A 358 -6.93 0.06 18.60
CA GLY A 358 -6.13 -1.10 18.18
C GLY A 358 -6.39 -1.41 16.71
N SER A 359 -6.76 -2.66 16.40
CA SER A 359 -7.04 -3.08 15.01
C SER A 359 -8.52 -2.98 14.62
N ALA A 360 -9.42 -2.66 15.55
CA ALA A 360 -10.84 -2.58 15.28
C ALA A 360 -11.25 -1.16 14.83
N ILE A 361 -12.02 -1.06 13.75
CA ILE A 361 -12.66 0.19 13.32
C ILE A 361 -13.87 0.43 14.22
N THR A 362 -13.85 1.52 14.99
CA THR A 362 -14.94 1.89 15.91
C THR A 362 -15.87 2.96 15.33
N ALA A 363 -15.39 3.75 14.36
CA ALA A 363 -16.19 4.71 13.62
C ALA A 363 -15.59 4.98 12.23
N CYS A 364 -16.42 5.49 11.31
CA CYS A 364 -16.01 5.98 10.00
C CYS A 364 -16.38 7.46 9.89
N ASN A 365 -15.37 8.31 10.05
CA ASN A 365 -15.54 9.76 10.10
C ASN A 365 -15.21 10.37 8.74
N GLN A 366 -15.91 11.45 8.39
CA GLN A 366 -15.75 12.11 7.10
C GLN A 366 -14.32 12.68 6.96
N CYS A 367 -13.71 12.45 5.80
CA CYS A 367 -12.40 13.02 5.46
C CYS A 367 -12.50 14.52 5.16
N SER A 368 -11.35 15.20 5.20
CA SER A 368 -11.21 16.60 4.77
C SER A 368 -11.66 16.78 3.31
N THR A 369 -12.13 17.97 2.95
CA THR A 369 -12.64 18.24 1.60
C THR A 369 -11.59 17.93 0.52
N GLY A 370 -11.99 17.22 -0.55
CA GLY A 370 -11.10 16.82 -1.64
C GLY A 370 -10.24 15.58 -1.36
N CYS A 371 -10.39 14.99 -0.18
CA CYS A 371 -9.71 13.77 0.22
C CYS A 371 -10.54 12.52 -0.12
N GLU A 372 -9.94 11.58 -0.86
CA GLU A 372 -10.58 10.30 -1.23
C GLU A 372 -10.58 9.32 -0.07
N SER A 373 -9.43 9.19 0.59
CA SER A 373 -9.23 8.36 1.76
C SER A 373 -8.41 9.09 2.80
N CYS A 374 -8.72 8.80 4.06
CA CYS A 374 -8.02 9.36 5.20
C CYS A 374 -7.94 8.32 6.31
N LEU A 375 -6.99 8.47 7.21
CA LEU A 375 -6.73 7.50 8.26
C LEU A 375 -6.61 8.19 9.62
N ASN A 376 -7.22 7.61 10.65
CA ASN A 376 -7.03 8.06 12.03
C ASN A 376 -6.28 7.01 12.84
N LEU A 377 -5.02 7.31 13.12
CA LEU A 377 -4.15 6.52 13.99
C LEU A 377 -4.10 7.13 15.40
N GLY A 378 -5.24 7.49 16.00
CA GLY A 378 -5.30 8.00 17.37
C GLY A 378 -4.83 9.47 17.56
N LEU A 379 -4.60 10.18 16.46
CA LEU A 379 -4.07 11.55 16.42
C LEU A 379 -4.99 12.52 15.64
N GLY A 380 -6.12 12.04 15.15
CA GLY A 380 -6.99 12.74 14.20
C GLY A 380 -6.98 12.06 12.83
N LEU A 381 -7.96 12.37 11.99
CA LEU A 381 -7.94 11.92 10.59
C LEU A 381 -6.89 12.72 9.83
N VAL A 382 -6.10 12.02 9.02
CA VAL A 382 -5.14 12.61 8.10
C VAL A 382 -5.48 12.14 6.70
N CYS A 383 -5.60 13.06 5.76
CA CYS A 383 -5.74 12.71 4.36
C CYS A 383 -4.51 11.94 3.86
N ASP A 384 -4.72 10.74 3.30
CA ASP A 384 -3.64 9.90 2.74
C ASP A 384 -3.67 9.87 1.20
N VAL A 385 -4.84 10.05 0.59
CA VAL A 385 -5.00 10.14 -0.88
C VAL A 385 -6.01 11.21 -1.24
N CYS A 386 -5.64 12.08 -2.19
CA CYS A 386 -6.52 13.09 -2.75
C CYS A 386 -7.39 12.52 -3.87
N SER A 387 -8.66 12.96 -3.92
CA SER A 387 -9.62 12.55 -4.95
C SER A 387 -9.23 13.02 -6.35
N ASN A 388 -8.52 14.15 -6.43
CA ASN A 388 -7.89 14.59 -7.67
C ASN A 388 -6.47 14.02 -7.73
N SER A 389 -6.22 13.13 -8.69
CA SER A 389 -4.90 12.54 -8.88
C SER A 389 -3.82 13.57 -9.25
N SER A 390 -4.14 14.80 -9.61
CA SER A 390 -3.17 15.89 -9.83
C SER A 390 -2.76 16.62 -8.55
N GLN A 391 -3.39 16.28 -7.43
CA GLN A 391 -3.13 16.85 -6.10
C GLN A 391 -2.48 15.81 -5.18
N VAL A 392 -1.87 16.31 -4.10
CA VAL A 392 -1.24 15.50 -3.05
C VAL A 392 -1.58 16.04 -1.66
N PRO A 393 -1.61 15.19 -0.61
CA PRO A 393 -1.90 15.62 0.74
C PRO A 393 -0.68 16.30 1.37
N VAL A 394 -0.82 17.59 1.66
CA VAL A 394 0.16 18.37 2.41
C VAL A 394 -0.57 19.07 3.55
N ASP A 395 -0.10 18.87 4.78
CA ASP A 395 -0.69 19.46 5.98
C ASP A 395 -2.21 19.18 6.19
N ASP A 396 -2.66 18.00 5.74
CA ASP A 396 -4.07 17.54 5.74
C ASP A 396 -4.98 18.26 4.71
N GLU A 397 -4.37 18.93 3.73
CA GLU A 397 -5.08 19.54 2.61
C GLU A 397 -4.61 18.95 1.29
N CYS A 398 -5.54 18.77 0.35
CA CYS A 398 -5.21 18.37 -1.01
C CYS A 398 -4.81 19.59 -1.83
N VAL A 399 -3.52 19.67 -2.13
CA VAL A 399 -2.91 20.80 -2.86
C VAL A 399 -2.27 20.32 -4.15
N ASP A 400 -2.10 21.23 -5.10
CA ASP A 400 -1.38 20.92 -6.33
C ASP A 400 0.06 20.51 -6.02
N VAL A 401 0.59 19.57 -6.82
CA VAL A 401 1.91 18.98 -6.59
C VAL A 401 3.00 20.05 -6.56
N ASN A 402 3.68 20.16 -5.42
CA ASN A 402 4.90 20.93 -5.28
C ASN A 402 6.11 20.00 -5.14
N ALA A 403 6.92 19.93 -6.20
CA ALA A 403 8.11 19.08 -6.27
C ALA A 403 9.20 19.43 -5.24
N LYS A 404 9.11 20.59 -4.57
CA LYS A 404 10.00 20.96 -3.45
C LYS A 404 9.49 20.47 -2.09
N VAL A 405 8.26 19.96 -1.99
CA VAL A 405 7.66 19.46 -0.74
C VAL A 405 7.44 17.96 -0.79
N CYS A 406 6.96 17.46 -1.92
CA CYS A 406 6.49 16.10 -2.07
C CYS A 406 6.97 15.52 -3.40
N THR A 407 7.56 14.33 -3.35
CA THR A 407 7.72 13.49 -4.53
C THR A 407 6.41 12.72 -4.70
N LYS A 408 5.63 13.05 -5.71
CA LYS A 408 4.33 12.43 -5.97
C LYS A 408 4.48 10.93 -6.27
N ASP A 409 3.60 10.11 -5.70
CA ASP A 409 3.41 8.74 -6.16
C ASP A 409 2.82 8.77 -7.59
N PRO A 410 3.44 8.10 -8.59
CA PRO A 410 2.94 8.10 -9.96
C PRO A 410 1.58 7.39 -10.11
N SER A 411 1.20 6.55 -9.15
CA SER A 411 0.04 5.65 -9.20
C SER A 411 -1.17 6.15 -8.39
N SER A 412 -1.01 7.22 -7.60
CA SER A 412 -2.05 7.70 -6.70
C SER A 412 -2.01 9.22 -6.51
N GLY A 413 -3.05 9.77 -5.87
CA GLY A 413 -3.11 11.17 -5.43
C GLY A 413 -2.37 11.40 -4.10
N SER A 414 -1.21 10.77 -3.90
CA SER A 414 -0.44 10.81 -2.65
C SER A 414 1.05 11.10 -2.86
N CYS A 415 1.78 11.31 -1.77
CA CYS A 415 3.23 11.44 -1.75
C CYS A 415 3.91 10.09 -1.59
N ALA A 416 5.00 9.86 -2.33
CA ALA A 416 5.93 8.76 -2.12
C ALA A 416 7.04 9.12 -1.12
N SER A 417 7.44 10.39 -1.06
CA SER A 417 8.38 10.93 -0.07
C SER A 417 8.19 12.42 0.15
N CYS A 418 8.74 12.91 1.25
CA CYS A 418 8.71 14.31 1.62
C CYS A 418 10.09 14.95 1.56
N LEU A 419 10.10 16.23 1.21
CA LEU A 419 11.28 17.08 1.01
C LEU A 419 11.11 18.36 1.84
N ASN A 420 12.14 19.22 1.84
CA ASN A 420 12.09 20.54 2.48
C ASN A 420 11.71 20.50 3.98
N GLY A 421 12.11 19.44 4.69
CA GLY A 421 11.86 19.29 6.13
C GLY A 421 10.43 18.91 6.49
N TYR A 422 9.70 18.25 5.59
CA TYR A 422 8.40 17.65 5.88
C TYR A 422 8.58 16.20 6.36
N MET A 423 7.74 15.78 7.30
CA MET A 423 7.66 14.41 7.78
C MET A 423 6.70 13.64 6.88
N PHE A 424 7.15 12.49 6.39
CA PHE A 424 6.30 11.55 5.70
C PHE A 424 5.36 10.86 6.69
N TYR A 425 4.08 10.80 6.38
CA TYR A 425 3.09 10.13 7.22
C TYR A 425 1.97 9.55 6.35
N HIS A 426 2.02 8.23 6.11
CA HIS A 426 0.99 7.49 5.35
C HIS A 426 0.59 8.14 4.01
N GLY A 427 1.55 8.49 3.16
CA GLY A 427 1.25 9.11 1.86
C GLY A 427 1.01 10.63 1.91
N ALA A 428 1.05 11.25 3.10
CA ALA A 428 1.00 12.69 3.28
C ALA A 428 2.36 13.27 3.67
N CYS A 429 2.56 14.56 3.36
CA CYS A 429 3.68 15.34 3.87
C CYS A 429 3.21 16.35 4.91
N LEU A 430 3.72 16.20 6.14
CA LEU A 430 3.36 17.04 7.27
C LEU A 430 4.51 17.99 7.63
N SER A 431 4.23 19.27 7.68
CA SER A 431 5.17 20.29 8.13
C SER A 431 5.51 20.08 9.61
N PRO A 432 6.66 20.61 10.08
CA PRO A 432 7.04 20.58 11.50
C PRO A 432 5.93 21.08 12.44
N TYR A 433 5.19 22.10 11.99
CA TYR A 433 4.08 22.70 12.74
C TYR A 433 2.87 21.78 12.78
N LYS A 434 2.45 21.25 11.63
CA LYS A 434 1.30 20.36 11.56
C LYS A 434 1.54 19.09 12.37
N ALA A 435 2.70 18.46 12.18
CA ALA A 435 3.15 17.31 12.97
C ALA A 435 3.05 17.53 14.48
N SER A 436 3.48 18.71 14.96
CA SER A 436 3.40 19.07 16.37
C SER A 436 1.97 19.38 16.82
N SER A 437 1.19 20.09 16.00
CA SER A 437 -0.20 20.46 16.34
C SER A 437 -1.13 19.25 16.42
N MET A 438 -0.86 18.22 15.63
CA MET A 438 -1.56 16.94 15.65
C MET A 438 -1.09 16.03 16.79
N GLY A 439 -0.04 16.43 17.52
CA GLY A 439 0.55 15.62 18.58
C GLY A 439 1.23 14.34 18.07
N ILE A 440 1.65 14.31 16.80
CA ILE A 440 2.41 13.18 16.23
C ILE A 440 3.82 13.19 16.81
N CYS A 441 4.51 14.32 16.66
CA CYS A 441 5.85 14.54 17.18
C CYS A 441 5.99 16.00 17.64
N SER A 442 6.36 16.24 18.90
CA SER A 442 6.59 17.61 19.39
C SER A 442 7.79 18.25 18.71
N LYS A 443 7.81 19.58 18.57
CA LYS A 443 8.95 20.30 17.96
C LYS A 443 10.30 19.96 18.60
N ASP A 444 10.34 19.78 19.92
CA ASP A 444 11.59 19.44 20.65
C ASP A 444 12.12 18.03 20.33
N ASN A 445 11.26 17.18 19.78
CA ASN A 445 11.57 15.80 19.39
C ASN A 445 11.76 15.64 17.88
N GLN A 446 11.56 16.70 17.10
CA GLN A 446 11.77 16.71 15.66
C GLN A 446 13.23 17.04 15.32
N PHE A 447 13.80 16.35 14.34
CA PHE A 447 15.11 16.65 13.78
C PHE A 447 15.19 16.25 12.31
N LEU A 448 16.21 16.71 11.59
CA LEU A 448 16.37 16.41 10.16
C LEU A 448 17.40 15.32 9.94
N VAL A 449 17.11 14.42 9.00
CA VAL A 449 18.07 13.50 8.40
C VAL A 449 18.09 13.75 6.90
N GLY A 450 19.12 14.48 6.46
CA GLY A 450 19.10 15.10 5.13
C GLY A 450 17.92 16.08 5.02
N GLU A 451 16.98 15.80 4.13
CA GLU A 451 15.78 16.63 3.92
C GLU A 451 14.53 16.11 4.64
N ALA A 452 14.58 14.90 5.21
CA ALA A 452 13.45 14.28 5.88
C ALA A 452 13.36 14.74 7.33
N LEU A 453 12.16 15.15 7.76
CA LEU A 453 11.86 15.39 9.16
C LEU A 453 11.51 14.09 9.85
N VAL A 454 12.20 13.81 10.94
CA VAL A 454 12.02 12.60 11.74
C VAL A 454 11.77 12.93 13.21
N CYS A 455 11.19 11.96 13.91
CA CYS A 455 10.89 12.05 15.32
C CYS A 455 11.81 11.14 16.16
N LYS A 456 12.38 11.67 17.25
CA LYS A 456 13.13 10.87 18.22
C LYS A 456 12.26 10.27 19.33
N GLU A 457 11.11 10.88 19.58
CA GLU A 457 10.19 10.48 20.63
C GLU A 457 8.76 10.96 20.33
N CYS A 458 7.85 10.00 20.21
CA CYS A 458 6.46 10.18 19.79
C CYS A 458 5.51 10.36 20.99
N LYS A 459 4.22 10.56 20.71
CA LYS A 459 3.17 10.47 21.74
C LYS A 459 3.09 9.06 22.34
N ALA A 460 2.69 8.97 23.61
CA ALA A 460 2.50 7.69 24.29
C ALA A 460 1.60 6.75 23.49
N GLY A 461 2.07 5.52 23.26
CA GLY A 461 1.41 4.51 22.42
C GLY A 461 1.94 4.43 20.98
N PHE A 462 2.90 5.28 20.64
CA PHE A 462 3.57 5.35 19.33
C PHE A 462 5.07 5.33 19.54
N VAL A 463 5.79 4.77 18.58
CA VAL A 463 7.25 4.78 18.57
C VAL A 463 7.77 5.14 17.18
N PRO A 464 8.97 5.76 17.07
CA PRO A 464 9.54 6.07 15.77
C PRO A 464 9.95 4.79 15.02
N ILE A 465 9.36 4.58 13.85
CA ILE A 465 9.77 3.59 12.86
C ILE A 465 10.14 4.34 11.60
N ASP A 466 11.40 4.17 11.20
CA ASP A 466 12.01 4.92 10.10
C ASP A 466 11.83 6.45 10.23
N GLY A 467 11.84 6.94 11.47
CA GLY A 467 11.68 8.35 11.81
C GLY A 467 10.22 8.85 11.89
N THR A 468 9.24 8.01 11.57
CA THR A 468 7.81 8.34 11.62
C THR A 468 7.13 7.71 12.83
N CYS A 469 6.15 8.38 13.44
CA CYS A 469 5.50 7.87 14.66
C CYS A 469 4.42 6.84 14.33
N THR A 470 4.73 5.57 14.60
CA THR A 470 3.87 4.43 14.25
C THR A 470 3.24 3.82 15.51
N PRO A 471 1.94 3.44 15.47
CA PRO A 471 1.29 2.78 16.61
C PRO A 471 2.00 1.48 17.01
N ILE A 472 2.20 1.27 18.31
CA ILE A 472 2.83 0.03 18.83
C ILE A 472 2.05 -1.23 18.42
N GLY A 473 0.72 -1.13 18.33
CA GLY A 473 -0.14 -2.23 17.92
C GLY A 473 0.03 -2.68 16.46
N ASP A 474 0.52 -1.80 15.58
CA ASP A 474 0.73 -2.09 14.15
C ASP A 474 2.14 -2.63 13.87
N ILE A 475 3.09 -2.38 14.79
CA ILE A 475 4.49 -2.83 14.67
C ILE A 475 4.63 -4.30 15.06
N ASN A 476 3.80 -4.77 16.01
CA ASN A 476 3.92 -6.09 16.63
C ASN A 476 2.86 -7.11 16.15
N LYS A 477 2.02 -6.74 15.18
CA LYS A 477 1.05 -7.64 14.52
C LYS A 477 1.52 -7.97 13.11
N GLY A 478 2.41 -8.97 13.03
CA GLY A 478 3.06 -9.45 11.82
C GLY A 478 2.11 -9.57 10.63
N THR A 479 2.15 -8.57 9.74
CA THR A 479 1.57 -8.67 8.39
C THR A 479 2.40 -9.56 7.47
N THR A 480 3.56 -10.05 7.93
CA THR A 480 4.42 -11.04 7.24
C THR A 480 5.22 -11.95 8.18
N ARG A 481 4.90 -12.02 9.48
CA ARG A 481 5.75 -12.72 10.47
C ARG A 481 4.97 -13.54 11.47
N ALA A 482 5.61 -14.62 11.92
CA ALA A 482 5.18 -15.44 13.03
C ALA A 482 4.81 -14.56 14.23
N ALA A 483 3.72 -14.91 14.92
CA ALA A 483 3.30 -14.24 16.14
C ALA A 483 4.48 -14.22 17.16
N GLY A 484 5.02 -13.03 17.48
CA GLY A 484 6.03 -12.87 18.54
C GLY A 484 7.23 -11.95 18.26
N ASP A 485 7.43 -11.44 17.04
CA ASP A 485 8.61 -10.62 16.71
C ASP A 485 8.36 -9.11 16.83
N ASN A 486 8.55 -8.58 18.04
CA ASN A 486 8.53 -7.13 18.26
C ASN A 486 9.78 -6.47 17.64
N VAL A 487 9.59 -5.48 16.76
CA VAL A 487 10.71 -4.75 16.13
C VAL A 487 11.35 -3.75 17.10
N CYS A 488 10.52 -3.05 17.86
CA CYS A 488 10.93 -2.05 18.83
C CYS A 488 10.97 -2.65 20.25
N MET A 489 12.10 -2.50 20.93
CA MET A 489 12.41 -3.21 22.17
C MET A 489 12.93 -2.26 23.25
N LYS A 490 12.86 -2.71 24.51
CA LYS A 490 13.61 -2.12 25.63
C LYS A 490 15.09 -2.48 25.51
N ALA A 491 15.96 -1.76 26.24
CA ALA A 491 17.40 -1.98 26.19
C ALA A 491 17.83 -3.39 26.65
N ASP A 492 17.01 -4.06 27.48
CA ASP A 492 17.23 -5.42 27.96
C ASP A 492 16.75 -6.51 26.99
N GLY A 493 16.24 -6.13 25.81
CA GLY A 493 15.71 -7.05 24.80
C GLY A 493 14.28 -7.54 25.09
N THR A 494 13.57 -6.93 26.05
CA THR A 494 12.15 -7.23 26.29
C THR A 494 11.22 -6.30 25.48
N PRO A 495 9.94 -6.69 25.28
CA PRO A 495 8.98 -5.85 24.56
C PRO A 495 8.71 -4.52 25.27
N ILE A 496 8.53 -3.45 24.48
CA ILE A 496 8.12 -2.14 24.98
C ILE A 496 6.69 -2.14 25.53
N ASP A 497 6.42 -1.25 26.49
CA ASP A 497 5.08 -1.09 27.07
C ASP A 497 4.11 -0.42 26.08
N ALA A 498 2.81 -0.70 26.18
CA ALA A 498 1.78 -0.10 25.31
C ALA A 498 1.67 1.44 25.40
N LYS A 499 2.40 2.08 26.34
CA LYS A 499 2.49 3.53 26.51
C LYS A 499 3.87 4.09 26.17
N ALA A 500 4.79 3.27 25.64
CA ALA A 500 6.10 3.73 25.22
C ALA A 500 5.97 4.85 24.18
N THR A 501 6.97 5.71 24.17
CA THR A 501 7.11 6.87 23.28
C THR A 501 8.27 6.72 22.30
N LYS A 502 9.17 5.77 22.56
CA LYS A 502 10.37 5.48 21.79
C LYS A 502 10.82 4.03 21.97
N CYS A 503 11.70 3.59 21.08
CA CYS A 503 12.49 2.38 21.21
C CYS A 503 13.74 2.65 22.05
N GLU A 504 14.30 1.60 22.64
CA GLU A 504 15.62 1.62 23.29
C GLU A 504 16.59 0.63 22.61
N ALA A 505 16.04 -0.39 21.95
CA ALA A 505 16.74 -1.32 21.08
C ALA A 505 15.83 -1.76 19.92
N CYS A 506 16.42 -2.44 18.94
CA CYS A 506 15.70 -2.95 17.77
C CYS A 506 16.03 -4.42 17.53
N LYS A 507 15.04 -5.20 17.08
CA LYS A 507 15.25 -6.62 16.75
C LYS A 507 15.58 -6.79 15.27
N ASP A 508 16.77 -7.35 14.97
CA ASP A 508 17.20 -7.63 13.60
C ASP A 508 16.42 -8.80 13.02
N THR A 509 15.46 -8.42 12.20
CA THR A 509 14.48 -9.37 11.67
C THR A 509 14.18 -9.00 10.20
N ASN A 510 14.56 -7.78 9.78
CA ASN A 510 14.55 -7.22 8.41
C ASN A 510 15.74 -6.23 8.23
N SER A 511 16.88 -6.44 8.90
CA SER A 511 18.00 -5.49 8.91
C SER A 511 17.59 -4.12 9.45
N ASN A 512 16.96 -4.11 10.62
CA ASN A 512 16.64 -2.87 11.34
C ASN A 512 17.76 -2.55 12.33
N TYR A 513 18.08 -1.26 12.47
CA TYR A 513 19.01 -0.78 13.49
C TYR A 513 18.40 0.31 14.36
N PHE A 514 18.91 0.42 15.58
CA PHE A 514 18.54 1.45 16.52
C PHE A 514 19.23 2.77 16.19
N PHE A 515 18.44 3.85 16.14
CA PHE A 515 18.95 5.20 16.02
C PHE A 515 18.03 6.19 16.73
N ASN A 516 18.56 6.96 17.69
CA ASN A 516 17.87 8.06 18.37
C ASN A 516 16.40 7.79 18.75
N GLY A 517 16.15 6.70 19.47
CA GLY A 517 14.82 6.39 19.98
C GLY A 517 13.89 5.69 18.98
N GLY A 518 14.39 5.30 17.81
CA GLY A 518 13.60 4.58 16.80
C GLY A 518 14.32 3.40 16.18
N CYS A 519 13.56 2.60 15.45
CA CYS A 519 14.08 1.51 14.63
C CYS A 519 14.00 1.86 13.15
N TYR A 520 15.14 1.74 12.47
CA TYR A 520 15.34 2.20 11.11
C TYR A 520 15.78 1.03 10.23
N PRO A 521 15.12 0.77 9.09
CA PRO A 521 15.52 -0.31 8.19
C PRO A 521 16.73 0.08 7.34
N THR A 522 17.63 -0.86 7.06
CA THR A 522 18.74 -0.64 6.10
C THR A 522 18.33 -0.92 4.65
N THR A 523 17.32 -1.75 4.43
CA THR A 523 16.87 -2.15 3.08
C THR A 523 15.34 -2.17 2.98
N LEU A 524 14.72 -1.02 2.73
CA LEU A 524 13.39 -0.96 2.11
C LEU A 524 13.56 -0.68 0.61
N THR A 525 12.73 -1.33 -0.22
CA THR A 525 12.64 -1.08 -1.65
C THR A 525 12.16 0.36 -1.89
N SER A 526 12.87 1.08 -2.77
CA SER A 526 12.58 2.44 -3.27
C SER A 526 12.94 3.59 -2.33
N GLY A 527 14.20 4.04 -2.31
CA GLY A 527 14.69 5.44 -2.15
C GLY A 527 14.08 6.42 -1.12
N THR A 528 13.18 5.98 -0.24
CA THR A 528 12.26 6.79 0.57
C THR A 528 12.56 6.64 2.06
N SER A 529 13.14 5.51 2.45
CA SER A 529 13.51 5.24 3.83
C SER A 529 14.60 6.18 4.33
N VAL A 530 14.43 6.70 5.55
CA VAL A 530 15.45 7.50 6.23
C VAL A 530 16.60 6.59 6.67
N GLY A 531 16.27 5.39 7.12
CA GLY A 531 17.20 4.42 7.66
C GLY A 531 18.31 4.02 6.70
N SER A 532 17.96 3.75 5.44
CA SER A 532 18.90 3.36 4.40
C SER A 532 19.86 4.50 3.98
N LYS A 533 19.52 5.76 4.27
CA LYS A 533 20.40 6.92 4.05
C LYS A 533 21.53 7.01 5.08
N LEU A 534 21.37 6.37 6.24
CA LEU A 534 22.37 6.38 7.30
C LEU A 534 23.16 5.07 7.35
N CYS A 535 22.50 3.93 7.18
CA CYS A 535 23.10 2.62 7.40
C CYS A 535 22.87 1.65 6.22
N GLN A 536 23.96 1.02 5.76
CA GLN A 536 23.95 0.00 4.72
C GLN A 536 23.61 -1.39 5.25
N THR A 537 24.19 -1.78 6.39
CA THR A 537 23.98 -3.09 7.01
C THR A 537 23.82 -2.97 8.52
N ALA A 538 22.86 -3.70 9.07
CA ALA A 538 22.70 -3.88 10.51
C ALA A 538 23.30 -5.23 10.95
N ASP A 539 23.76 -5.34 12.20
CA ASP A 539 24.13 -6.59 12.82
C ASP A 539 22.92 -7.27 13.52
N ALA A 540 23.15 -8.47 14.04
CA ALA A 540 22.13 -9.28 14.72
C ALA A 540 21.59 -8.65 16.01
N ASP A 541 22.34 -7.71 16.61
CA ASP A 541 21.94 -6.97 17.81
C ASP A 541 21.13 -5.71 17.46
N GLY A 542 20.82 -5.49 16.19
CA GLY A 542 20.09 -4.33 15.71
C GLY A 542 20.89 -3.04 15.81
N LYS A 543 22.21 -3.09 15.59
CA LYS A 543 23.07 -1.92 15.46
C LYS A 543 23.55 -1.76 14.03
N CYS A 544 23.89 -0.54 13.63
CA CYS A 544 24.47 -0.33 12.32
C CYS A 544 25.91 -0.87 12.30
N SER A 545 26.21 -1.81 11.41
CA SER A 545 27.56 -2.37 11.23
C SER A 545 28.34 -1.70 10.10
N GLN A 546 27.64 -1.08 9.14
CA GLN A 546 28.26 -0.31 8.06
C GLN A 546 27.42 0.93 7.73
N ALA A 547 28.01 2.12 7.92
CA ALA A 547 27.36 3.36 7.50
C ALA A 547 27.16 3.45 5.99
N ALA A 548 26.10 4.12 5.56
CA ALA A 548 25.81 4.41 4.16
C ALA A 548 26.81 5.39 3.53
N GLN A 549 26.96 5.31 2.21
CA GLN A 549 27.77 6.28 1.47
C GLN A 549 27.20 7.68 1.67
N ASN A 550 28.07 8.66 1.95
CA ASN A 550 27.69 10.05 2.20
C ASN A 550 26.72 10.26 3.37
N THR A 551 26.79 9.41 4.41
CA THR A 551 25.99 9.61 5.62
C THR A 551 26.23 11.02 6.21
N PRO A 552 25.16 11.74 6.60
CA PRO A 552 25.25 13.09 7.15
C PRO A 552 25.93 13.15 8.54
N PHE A 553 26.00 12.02 9.24
CA PHE A 553 26.42 11.96 10.63
C PHE A 553 27.70 11.12 10.82
N PRO A 554 28.60 11.53 11.73
CA PRO A 554 29.73 10.71 12.13
C PRO A 554 29.27 9.36 12.68
N PHE A 555 29.88 8.29 12.17
CA PHE A 555 29.61 6.90 12.53
C PHE A 555 30.78 6.32 13.33
N ASP A 556 30.48 5.74 14.50
CA ASP A 556 31.46 4.99 15.28
C ASP A 556 31.32 3.49 14.99
N THR A 557 32.32 2.93 14.32
CA THR A 557 32.36 1.51 13.93
C THR A 557 32.41 0.55 15.11
N ASN A 558 32.80 1.00 16.31
CA ASN A 558 32.90 0.14 17.48
C ASN A 558 31.56 -0.03 18.19
N THR A 559 30.77 1.04 18.23
CA THR A 559 29.47 1.06 18.92
C THR A 559 28.29 0.89 17.98
N GLY A 560 28.49 1.11 16.67
CA GLY A 560 27.44 1.12 15.66
C GLY A 560 26.54 2.35 15.75
N ALA A 561 26.97 3.40 16.46
CA ALA A 561 26.17 4.58 16.77
C ALA A 561 26.51 5.75 15.82
N PHE A 562 25.49 6.57 15.54
CA PHE A 562 25.62 7.84 14.83
C PHE A 562 25.53 9.01 15.81
N THR A 563 26.43 9.98 15.68
CA THR A 563 26.40 11.20 16.49
C THR A 563 25.70 12.32 15.73
N LEU A 564 24.64 12.90 16.31
CA LEU A 564 23.94 14.03 15.68
C LEU A 564 24.83 15.27 15.61
N CYS A 565 24.68 16.03 14.53
CA CYS A 565 25.40 17.29 14.36
C CYS A 565 24.87 18.39 15.30
N PRO A 566 25.70 19.41 15.61
CA PRO A 566 25.26 20.59 16.36
C PRO A 566 24.08 21.31 15.68
N ALA A 567 23.31 22.08 16.45
CA ALA A 567 22.17 22.83 15.94
C ALA A 567 22.55 23.72 14.73
N GLY A 568 21.74 23.67 13.67
CA GLY A 568 21.98 24.38 12.40
C GLY A 568 22.93 23.67 11.43
N CYS A 569 23.53 22.55 11.85
CA CYS A 569 24.40 21.74 11.01
C CYS A 569 23.67 20.48 10.51
N GLY A 570 23.61 20.29 9.20
CA GLY A 570 22.97 19.15 8.55
C GLY A 570 23.93 18.00 8.30
N THR A 571 25.20 18.30 8.03
CA THR A 571 26.25 17.29 7.89
C THR A 571 27.50 17.69 8.66
N CYS A 572 28.13 16.75 9.36
CA CYS A 572 29.33 17.02 10.14
C CYS A 572 30.29 15.84 10.14
N THR A 573 31.56 16.12 10.43
CA THR A 573 32.61 15.12 10.63
C THR A 573 33.08 15.16 12.08
N SER A 574 33.65 14.06 12.55
CA SER A 574 34.27 13.97 13.88
C SER A 574 35.77 13.76 13.74
N ASN A 575 36.56 14.53 14.48
CA ASN A 575 37.97 14.28 14.68
C ASN A 575 38.27 14.35 16.18
N ASN A 576 38.71 13.25 16.79
CA ASN A 576 38.93 13.14 18.24
C ASN A 576 37.72 13.64 19.08
N HIS A 577 36.50 13.27 18.68
CA HIS A 577 35.23 13.70 19.30
C HIS A 577 34.86 15.19 19.14
N ALA A 578 35.69 15.98 18.47
CA ALA A 578 35.32 17.33 18.06
C ALA A 578 34.49 17.27 16.76
N LEU A 579 33.24 17.71 16.83
CA LEU A 579 32.33 17.77 15.69
C LEU A 579 32.59 19.05 14.89
N THR A 580 32.92 18.89 13.61
CA THR A 580 33.10 20.00 12.67
C THR A 580 31.98 19.97 11.64
N CYS A 581 31.25 21.07 11.51
CA CYS A 581 30.19 21.17 10.52
C CYS A 581 30.77 21.26 9.11
N THR A 582 30.19 20.52 8.16
CA THR A 582 30.60 20.51 6.74
C THR A 582 29.45 20.86 5.79
N GLY A 583 28.22 20.89 6.29
CA GLY A 583 27.00 21.23 5.55
C GLY A 583 25.95 21.81 6.49
N CYS A 584 25.35 22.94 6.13
CA CYS A 584 24.27 23.53 6.93
C CYS A 584 22.96 22.78 6.73
N SER A 585 22.16 22.70 7.78
CA SER A 585 20.82 22.11 7.69
C SER A 585 19.86 23.04 6.96
N ILE A 586 18.69 22.52 6.59
CA ILE A 586 17.58 23.33 6.07
C ILE A 586 17.30 24.48 7.05
N GLY A 587 17.12 25.68 6.51
CA GLY A 587 16.92 26.92 7.27
C GLY A 587 18.23 27.61 7.69
N TYR A 588 19.39 27.16 7.22
CA TYR A 588 20.69 27.77 7.51
C TYR A 588 21.56 27.90 6.26
N TYR A 589 22.44 28.89 6.24
CA TYR A 589 23.42 29.10 5.17
C TYR A 589 24.84 29.22 5.74
N ASN A 590 25.85 28.89 4.93
CA ASN A 590 27.24 29.08 5.32
C ASN A 590 27.61 30.57 5.26
N SER A 591 27.90 31.17 6.41
CA SER A 591 28.23 32.59 6.56
C SER A 591 29.74 32.86 6.65
N ALA A 592 30.58 31.84 6.57
CA ALA A 592 32.02 31.98 6.72
C ALA A 592 32.74 32.21 5.38
N SER A 593 33.82 32.98 5.43
CA SER A 593 34.72 33.29 4.30
C SER A 593 36.13 32.77 4.62
N GLY A 594 36.73 32.00 3.71
CA GLY A 594 38.13 31.54 3.84
C GLY A 594 38.34 30.15 4.45
N GLY A 595 37.39 29.22 4.33
CA GLY A 595 37.59 27.79 4.64
C GLY A 595 37.13 27.36 6.05
N THR A 596 36.71 28.27 6.91
CA THR A 596 35.94 27.94 8.13
C THR A 596 34.48 27.69 7.75
N PHE A 597 33.77 26.80 8.43
CA PHE A 597 32.36 26.50 8.16
C PHE A 597 31.49 27.01 9.31
N ASN A 598 30.55 27.92 9.05
CA ASN A 598 29.69 28.50 10.10
C ASN A 598 28.26 28.66 9.57
N CYS A 599 27.29 28.05 10.24
CA CYS A 599 25.90 28.04 9.80
C CYS A 599 25.09 29.12 10.49
N THR A 600 24.63 30.10 9.72
CA THR A 600 23.75 31.17 10.20
C THR A 600 22.31 30.91 9.76
N ALA A 601 21.35 31.17 10.64
CA ALA A 601 19.94 30.95 10.35
C ALA A 601 19.43 31.86 9.22
N CYS A 602 18.60 31.30 8.36
CA CYS A 602 17.88 32.03 7.33
C CYS A 602 16.82 32.97 7.94
N PRO A 603 16.35 33.98 7.19
CA PRO A 603 15.19 34.79 7.56
C PRO A 603 13.96 33.93 7.87
N SER A 604 13.07 34.42 8.73
CA SER A 604 11.88 33.68 9.17
C SER A 604 11.04 33.17 8.00
N GLY A 605 10.69 31.89 8.05
CA GLY A 605 9.89 31.23 7.01
C GLY A 605 10.68 30.76 5.78
N CYS A 606 12.00 31.00 5.75
CA CYS A 606 12.87 30.55 4.68
C CYS A 606 13.57 29.23 5.03
N THR A 607 13.59 28.28 4.10
CA THR A 607 14.23 26.96 4.25
C THR A 607 15.53 26.85 3.46
N VAL A 608 15.67 27.58 2.35
CA VAL A 608 16.91 27.67 1.59
C VAL A 608 17.22 29.12 1.33
N CYS A 609 18.39 29.59 1.76
CA CYS A 609 18.81 30.97 1.60
C CYS A 609 20.31 31.11 1.32
N THR A 610 20.67 32.28 0.84
CA THR A 610 22.04 32.81 0.85
C THR A 610 22.15 33.88 1.92
N LYS A 611 23.35 34.45 2.09
CA LYS A 611 23.59 35.64 2.89
C LYS A 611 22.57 36.76 2.63
N ASP A 612 22.23 36.98 1.36
CA ASP A 612 21.52 38.19 0.92
C ASP A 612 20.06 37.94 0.53
N ALA A 613 19.67 36.68 0.29
CA ALA A 613 18.34 36.37 -0.23
C ALA A 613 17.83 34.98 0.16
N CYS A 614 16.52 34.90 0.45
CA CYS A 614 15.80 33.63 0.50
C CYS A 614 15.52 33.11 -0.92
N THR A 615 15.58 31.79 -1.14
CA THR A 615 15.29 31.17 -2.44
C THR A 615 14.15 30.16 -2.37
N THR A 616 13.93 29.54 -1.22
CA THR A 616 12.80 28.62 -0.99
C THR A 616 12.20 28.85 0.39
N CYS A 617 10.87 28.94 0.44
CA CYS A 617 10.10 29.11 1.66
C CYS A 617 9.72 27.76 2.29
N TRP A 618 9.23 27.81 3.53
CA TRP A 618 8.80 26.64 4.29
C TRP A 618 7.68 25.83 3.61
N ASN A 619 6.86 26.44 2.76
CA ASN A 619 5.83 25.76 1.97
C ASN A 619 6.34 25.26 0.60
N GLY A 620 7.66 25.33 0.36
CA GLY A 620 8.30 24.99 -0.90
C GLY A 620 8.19 26.06 -1.99
N ASN A 621 7.39 27.11 -1.82
CA ASN A 621 7.26 28.15 -2.84
C ASN A 621 8.49 29.07 -2.87
N SER A 622 8.67 29.78 -3.98
CA SER A 622 9.61 30.90 -4.03
C SER A 622 9.07 32.08 -3.22
N PRO A 623 9.95 32.92 -2.65
CA PRO A 623 9.55 34.15 -1.97
C PRO A 623 8.81 35.10 -2.92
N ASP A 624 8.06 36.04 -2.36
CA ASP A 624 7.40 37.11 -3.12
C ASP A 624 8.40 38.05 -3.81
N THR A 625 7.89 39.04 -4.56
CA THR A 625 8.72 40.03 -5.27
C THR A 625 9.60 40.89 -4.35
N ASN A 626 9.33 40.89 -3.04
CA ASN A 626 10.11 41.59 -2.03
C ASN A 626 11.05 40.64 -1.25
N GLY A 627 11.19 39.38 -1.69
CA GLY A 627 12.03 38.38 -1.04
C GLY A 627 11.44 37.81 0.26
N LYS A 628 10.14 37.99 0.52
CA LYS A 628 9.48 37.54 1.74
C LYS A 628 8.73 36.22 1.54
N CYS A 629 8.80 35.36 2.54
CA CYS A 629 8.04 34.13 2.62
C CYS A 629 6.69 34.34 3.34
N PRO A 630 5.66 33.54 3.01
CA PRO A 630 4.43 33.56 3.78
C PRO A 630 4.71 33.18 5.24
N PRO A 631 3.99 33.78 6.21
CA PRO A 631 4.15 33.42 7.60
C PRO A 631 3.82 31.93 7.79
N PRO A 632 4.60 31.17 8.57
CA PRO A 632 4.22 29.80 8.91
C PRO A 632 2.90 29.81 9.69
N PRO A 633 2.04 28.79 9.51
CA PRO A 633 0.78 28.68 10.22
C PRO A 633 1.04 28.79 11.73
N SER A 634 0.30 29.73 12.33
CA SER A 634 0.50 30.34 13.63
C SER A 634 1.05 29.39 14.70
N SER A 635 2.32 29.61 15.07
CA SER A 635 2.69 29.55 16.48
C SER A 635 2.20 30.87 17.06
N SER A 636 1.15 30.83 17.89
CA SER A 636 0.77 31.95 18.74
C SER A 636 2.01 32.51 19.45
N SER A 637 2.32 33.77 19.18
CA SER A 637 3.08 34.69 20.03
C SER A 637 4.11 34.08 21.01
N SER A 638 5.34 33.89 20.54
CA SER A 638 6.53 34.35 21.25
C SER A 638 7.75 34.06 20.37
N GLY A 639 8.32 35.10 19.78
CA GLY A 639 9.69 35.01 19.30
C GLY A 639 10.58 34.62 20.48
N LEU A 640 11.25 33.49 20.35
CA LEU A 640 12.59 33.18 20.86
C LEU A 640 12.92 31.74 20.45
N SER A 641 14.04 31.60 19.75
CA SER A 641 14.67 30.32 19.43
C SER A 641 14.82 29.47 20.71
N GLY A 642 14.49 28.18 20.62
CA GLY A 642 14.48 27.21 21.73
C GLY A 642 15.81 27.02 22.48
N GLY A 643 16.86 27.77 22.15
CA GLY A 643 18.14 27.80 22.87
C GLY A 643 18.20 28.73 24.10
N ALA A 644 17.17 29.53 24.41
CA ALA A 644 17.23 30.50 25.52
C ALA A 644 16.43 30.10 26.79
N ILE A 645 15.62 29.04 26.76
CA ILE A 645 14.60 28.78 27.79
C ILE A 645 15.12 27.96 28.99
N ALA A 646 16.37 27.49 28.98
CA ALA A 646 17.01 26.91 30.17
C ALA A 646 17.59 27.96 31.14
N GLY A 647 17.77 29.22 30.72
CA GLY A 647 18.37 30.27 31.56
C GLY A 647 17.37 31.20 32.25
N ILE A 648 16.21 31.45 31.63
CA ILE A 648 15.28 32.50 32.09
C ILE A 648 14.36 32.02 33.23
N VAL A 649 14.02 30.72 33.28
CA VAL A 649 13.19 30.18 34.38
C VAL A 649 13.95 30.21 35.71
N ILE A 650 15.26 29.99 35.69
CA ILE A 650 16.10 30.09 36.90
C ILE A 650 16.30 31.56 37.31
N ALA A 651 16.48 32.48 36.36
CA ALA A 651 16.60 33.91 36.67
C ALA A 651 15.30 34.51 37.23
N VAL A 652 14.13 34.14 36.70
CA VAL A 652 12.83 34.65 37.20
C VAL A 652 12.48 34.03 38.56
N LEU A 653 12.79 32.76 38.81
CA LEU A 653 12.60 32.14 40.12
C LEU A 653 13.57 32.68 41.18
N LEU A 654 14.81 33.04 40.81
CA LEU A 654 15.76 33.70 41.72
C LEU A 654 15.38 35.18 41.99
N VAL A 655 14.82 35.89 41.00
CA VAL A 655 14.35 37.27 41.19
C VAL A 655 13.06 37.32 42.01
N LEU A 656 12.10 36.41 41.76
CA LEU A 656 10.87 36.33 42.56
C LEU A 656 11.11 35.75 43.96
N GLY A 657 12.00 34.76 44.09
CA GLY A 657 12.45 34.24 45.40
C GLY A 657 13.25 35.28 46.19
N GLY A 658 14.10 36.07 45.51
CA GLY A 658 14.85 37.17 46.08
C GLY A 658 13.98 38.35 46.52
N LEU A 659 12.98 38.75 45.71
CA LEU A 659 12.01 39.78 46.08
C LEU A 659 11.11 39.33 47.23
N GLY A 660 10.65 38.07 47.21
CA GLY A 660 9.83 37.50 48.29
C GLY A 660 10.58 37.42 49.62
N GLY A 661 11.85 36.97 49.58
CA GLY A 661 12.71 36.93 50.77
C GLY A 661 13.05 38.33 51.30
N PHE A 662 13.31 39.29 50.42
CA PHE A 662 13.61 40.67 50.81
C PHE A 662 12.39 41.38 51.41
N LEU A 663 11.19 41.20 50.84
CA LEU A 663 9.95 41.75 51.40
C LEU A 663 9.57 41.08 52.72
N GLY A 664 9.74 39.76 52.85
CA GLY A 664 9.52 39.03 54.10
C GLY A 664 10.45 39.49 55.23
N TRP A 665 11.73 39.71 54.93
CA TRP A 665 12.69 40.25 55.89
C TRP A 665 12.43 41.72 56.23
N TRP A 666 12.08 42.55 55.23
CA TRP A 666 11.81 43.97 55.44
C TRP A 666 10.57 44.23 56.31
N PHE A 667 9.50 43.46 56.13
CA PHE A 667 8.29 43.58 56.96
C PHE A 667 8.39 42.83 58.30
N GLY A 668 9.18 41.76 58.39
CA GLY A 668 9.34 40.96 59.61
C GLY A 668 10.38 41.49 60.60
N CYS A 669 11.47 42.10 60.12
CA CYS A 669 12.60 42.51 60.98
C CYS A 669 12.70 44.03 61.21
N ARG A 670 11.92 44.86 60.50
CA ARG A 670 11.93 46.32 60.69
C ARG A 670 10.82 46.84 61.60
N GLY A 671 10.01 45.93 62.15
CA GLY A 671 8.89 46.20 63.07
C GLY A 671 9.14 45.77 64.51
N LYS A 672 10.40 45.76 64.97
CA LYS A 672 10.75 45.69 66.39
C LYS A 672 11.97 46.53 66.69
#